data_AF-A0A157SQ24-F1
#
_entry.id   AF-A0A157SQ24-F1
#
_cell.length_a   1.000
_cell.length_b   1.000
_cell.length_c   1.000
_cell.angle_alpha   90.00
_cell.angle_beta   90.00
_cell.angle_gamma   90.00
#
_symmetry.space_group_name_H-M   'P 1'
#
loop_
_entity.id
_entity.type
_entity.pdbx_description
1 polymer ?
#
loop_
_entity_poly.entity_id
_entity_poly.type
_entity_poly.pdbx_seq_one_letter_code
_entity_poly.pdbx_strand_id
1 'polypeptide(L)'
;MIGRLWRYTVAVLLALLMAACSRENPINSPYAADALAQNTLYTAFVSRSPKYLDPASSYSVDETPYTYNIYEPLYGYHYLKRPYELVPRAAASIDPPRYVDAQGQELPADAPGERIAESVYDIKIRPGVRYQPHPAFARKEDGGYAYFPLAPGELDEKFAIPDFPRTGTRELSANDYVYAFRRLASPRVVSPIYSLLANYVVGMEDYGAALRKRDQAQRAGLPPGTRDLPWMDLREQGFDGVQALDDHTLRIRIKGKYPQFKYWLAMTFTAPVPWEADRFYSQPGMASHDLSLNTWPVGTGPYMLAESITNRRHVLARNPNFHGEAYPCEGEPADREQGLLADCGKPTPFIDRIVFNIEKEAVPLTGKFLQGYYDIPQVERGEYGVAMRVAAGDSAEKAELYRDHGIHLPSTVETSNWYMGFNWLDPVVGKGDTPEQQDKNRKLRQAVSIAFDWEEYVAVFENSQAQVAHGPVPPGVVGFQELPAGYNPVVYDLVDGKPRRKSLDEAKQLLAEAGYPDGRNARTGQPLVLYYDAMSGAGGNPQFDWMRRQLAKIGIQMDVRSTDYNRFQDKMRRGAAQIFLWGWNADYPDAENFLFLLYGPNSKVKDGGENAANYSNPEFDRLFEQMKFLDDGPEKAALVGRMVEIVRRDSPWMFGYFPLSGGAYQQWVGNAKPTQMVRNTLQYLKIDPALRVRKIDEWNRPVWWPVLLLVALLALAIWPSLVALRRRERQTALQTAAASEESRK
;
A
#
# COMPACT_ATOMS: atom_id res chain seq x y z
N MET A 1 12.02 56.36 38.30
CA MET A 1 12.13 55.03 37.67
C MET A 1 10.78 54.31 37.53
N ILE A 2 9.92 54.30 38.55
CA ILE A 2 8.64 53.54 38.57
C ILE A 2 7.65 53.97 37.46
N GLY A 3 7.54 55.26 37.15
CA GLY A 3 6.66 55.74 36.06
C GLY A 3 7.12 55.35 34.65
N ARG A 4 8.41 55.07 34.44
CA ARG A 4 8.92 54.51 33.18
C ARG A 4 8.62 53.02 33.11
N LEU A 5 8.84 52.27 34.19
CA LEU A 5 8.54 50.84 34.26
C LEU A 5 7.06 50.56 33.96
N TRP A 6 6.13 51.31 34.56
CA TRP A 6 4.69 51.18 34.30
C TRP A 6 4.32 51.44 32.83
N ARG A 7 4.94 52.45 32.19
CA ARG A 7 4.73 52.74 30.77
C ARG A 7 5.24 51.61 29.88
N TYR A 8 6.38 51.00 30.22
CA TYR A 8 6.89 49.82 29.49
C TYR A 8 6.01 48.59 29.72
N THR A 9 5.52 48.35 30.93
CA THR A 9 4.62 47.20 31.20
C THR A 9 3.28 47.37 30.49
N VAL A 10 2.71 48.58 30.48
CA VAL A 10 1.47 48.88 29.74
C VAL A 10 1.70 48.78 28.23
N ALA A 11 2.85 49.25 27.71
CA ALA A 11 3.19 49.09 26.30
C ALA A 11 3.39 47.62 25.90
N VAL A 12 4.00 46.80 26.76
CA VAL A 12 4.14 45.34 26.54
C VAL A 12 2.80 44.62 26.61
N LEU A 13 1.92 44.98 27.56
CA LEU A 13 0.56 44.44 27.65
C LEU A 13 -0.29 44.84 26.44
N LEU A 14 -0.18 46.08 25.96
CA LEU A 14 -0.82 46.53 24.72
C LEU A 14 -0.25 45.80 23.49
N ALA A 15 1.06 45.58 23.43
CA ALA A 15 1.67 44.81 22.35
C ALA A 15 1.23 43.33 22.37
N LEU A 16 1.08 42.72 23.55
CA LEU A 16 0.55 41.36 23.72
C LEU A 16 -0.95 41.29 23.36
N LEU A 17 -1.74 42.31 23.70
CA LEU A 17 -3.16 42.41 23.31
C LEU A 17 -3.34 42.64 21.81
N MET A 18 -2.44 43.40 21.16
CA MET A 18 -2.46 43.56 19.71
C MET A 18 -2.01 42.28 18.98
N ALA A 19 -1.11 41.48 19.57
CA ALA A 19 -0.75 40.16 19.06
C ALA A 19 -1.88 39.12 19.24
N ALA A 20 -2.73 39.27 20.26
CA ALA A 20 -3.88 38.40 20.51
C ALA A 20 -5.07 38.63 19.56
N CYS A 21 -5.02 39.68 18.72
CA CYS A 21 -6.10 40.05 17.80
C CYS A 21 -6.00 39.42 16.40
N SER A 22 -5.01 38.57 16.12
CA SER A 22 -4.98 37.80 14.86
C SER A 22 -6.01 36.64 14.93
N ARG A 23 -7.29 36.98 14.78
CA ARG A 23 -8.42 36.04 14.77
C ARG A 23 -8.54 35.21 13.49
N GLU A 24 -7.63 35.38 12.54
CA GLU A 24 -7.76 34.79 11.20
C GLU A 24 -7.33 33.32 11.11
N ASN A 25 -6.68 32.75 12.15
CA ASN A 25 -6.34 31.31 12.19
C ASN A 25 -6.36 30.76 13.62
N PRO A 26 -6.61 29.44 13.81
CA PRO A 26 -6.34 28.76 15.07
C PRO A 26 -4.88 28.99 15.49
N ILE A 27 -4.66 29.33 16.76
CA ILE A 27 -3.35 29.73 17.32
C ILE A 27 -2.29 28.62 17.18
N ASN A 28 -2.73 27.38 16.96
CA ASN A 28 -1.90 26.19 16.82
C ASN A 28 -1.94 25.56 15.41
N SER A 29 -2.39 26.29 14.37
CA SER A 29 -2.39 25.77 13.00
C SER A 29 -0.96 25.47 12.53
N PRO A 30 -0.67 24.25 12.02
CA PRO A 30 0.64 23.92 11.45
C PRO A 30 0.84 24.48 10.04
N TYR A 31 -0.17 25.14 9.47
CA TYR A 31 -0.16 25.68 8.12
C TYR A 31 -0.16 27.21 8.12
N ALA A 32 0.41 27.78 7.04
CA ALA A 32 0.32 29.22 6.79
C ALA A 32 -1.15 29.66 6.66
N ALA A 33 -1.38 30.97 6.85
CA ALA A 33 -2.69 31.58 6.63
C ALA A 33 -3.23 31.23 5.22
N ASP A 34 -4.53 30.97 5.13
CA ASP A 34 -5.27 30.59 3.93
C ASP A 34 -4.93 29.24 3.28
N ALA A 35 -3.88 28.54 3.73
CA ALA A 35 -3.49 27.25 3.15
C ALA A 35 -4.63 26.22 3.23
N LEU A 36 -5.37 26.21 4.34
CA LEU A 36 -6.55 25.36 4.55
C LEU A 36 -7.77 25.76 3.70
N ALA A 37 -7.79 26.93 3.08
CA ALA A 37 -8.85 27.34 2.16
C ALA A 37 -8.57 26.92 0.69
N GLN A 38 -7.35 26.45 0.39
CA GLN A 38 -6.96 26.04 -0.96
C GLN A 38 -7.48 24.65 -1.31
N ASN A 39 -7.60 24.35 -2.61
CA ASN A 39 -7.84 23.01 -3.14
C ASN A 39 -6.59 22.10 -3.03
N THR A 40 -6.08 21.99 -1.80
CA THR A 40 -4.94 21.14 -1.41
C THR A 40 -5.40 20.05 -0.46
N LEU A 41 -5.04 18.80 -0.77
CA LEU A 41 -5.19 17.67 0.15
C LEU A 41 -3.94 17.55 1.06
N TYR A 42 -4.15 17.38 2.35
CA TYR A 42 -3.12 17.19 3.37
C TYR A 42 -3.18 15.76 3.92
N THR A 43 -2.04 15.07 3.86
CA THR A 43 -1.85 13.69 4.36
C THR A 43 -0.45 13.53 4.95
N ALA A 44 -0.21 12.43 5.66
CA ALA A 44 1.12 12.10 6.18
C ALA A 44 1.80 10.93 5.46
N PHE A 45 3.11 10.81 5.70
CA PHE A 45 3.89 9.58 5.57
C PHE A 45 4.61 9.30 6.90
N VAL A 46 4.70 8.04 7.33
CA VAL A 46 4.98 7.72 8.74
C VAL A 46 6.38 7.19 9.04
N SER A 47 7.17 6.86 8.01
CA SER A 47 8.49 6.25 8.21
C SER A 47 9.62 7.16 7.74
N ARG A 48 9.78 7.25 6.42
CA ARG A 48 10.80 8.00 5.70
C ARG A 48 10.25 8.43 4.34
N SER A 49 10.97 9.30 3.65
CA SER A 49 10.69 9.53 2.23
C SER A 49 10.77 8.23 1.43
N PRO A 50 9.96 8.10 0.36
CA PRO A 50 10.10 7.04 -0.63
C PRO A 50 11.56 6.87 -1.06
N LYS A 51 12.04 5.63 -1.15
CA LYS A 51 13.42 5.36 -1.55
C LYS A 51 13.57 5.36 -3.07
N TYR A 52 12.59 4.81 -3.78
CA TYR A 52 12.57 4.69 -5.23
C TYR A 52 11.29 5.29 -5.80
N LEU A 53 11.42 6.44 -6.48
CA LEU A 53 10.37 6.97 -7.34
C LEU A 53 10.56 6.61 -8.82
N ASP A 54 11.68 5.97 -9.19
CA ASP A 54 11.86 5.39 -10.52
C ASP A 54 10.96 4.14 -10.63
N PRO A 55 10.04 4.07 -11.62
CA PRO A 55 9.12 2.93 -11.77
C PRO A 55 9.86 1.61 -11.97
N ALA A 56 11.07 1.62 -12.54
CA ALA A 56 11.85 0.41 -12.75
C ALA A 56 12.44 -0.17 -11.45
N SER A 57 12.56 0.65 -10.39
CA SER A 57 13.10 0.26 -9.08
C SER A 57 12.06 0.22 -7.96
N SER A 58 10.95 0.94 -8.10
CA SER A 58 9.90 0.99 -7.10
C SER A 58 9.16 -0.35 -6.96
N TYR A 59 8.99 -0.79 -5.72
CA TYR A 59 8.25 -2.03 -5.39
C TYR A 59 7.64 -2.00 -3.99
N SER A 60 7.66 -0.85 -3.30
CA SER A 60 7.16 -0.72 -1.93
C SER A 60 5.87 0.07 -1.87
N VAL A 61 4.95 -0.32 -0.98
CA VAL A 61 3.62 0.30 -0.82
C VAL A 61 3.71 1.78 -0.39
N ASP A 62 4.77 2.21 0.30
CA ASP A 62 4.97 3.63 0.63
C ASP A 62 5.35 4.50 -0.59
N GLU A 63 5.74 3.88 -1.71
CA GLU A 63 6.11 4.56 -2.95
C GLU A 63 4.90 4.72 -3.89
N THR A 64 3.87 3.86 -3.75
CA THR A 64 2.73 3.79 -4.68
C THR A 64 1.89 5.07 -4.74
N PRO A 65 1.65 5.84 -3.64
CA PRO A 65 0.93 7.10 -3.73
C PRO A 65 1.60 8.13 -4.65
N TYR A 66 2.89 7.98 -4.91
CA TYR A 66 3.65 8.83 -5.82
C TYR A 66 3.68 8.21 -7.21
N THR A 67 4.18 6.97 -7.33
CA THR A 67 4.46 6.37 -8.64
C THR A 67 3.21 6.17 -9.49
N TYR A 68 2.10 5.69 -8.92
CA TYR A 68 0.86 5.46 -9.68
C TYR A 68 0.09 6.74 -10.03
N ASN A 69 0.43 7.86 -9.39
CA ASN A 69 -0.16 9.17 -9.62
C ASN A 69 0.69 10.07 -10.54
N ILE A 70 1.96 9.71 -10.74
CA ILE A 70 2.89 10.41 -11.65
C ILE A 70 3.08 9.65 -12.97
N TYR A 71 3.16 8.32 -12.91
CA TYR A 71 3.33 7.45 -14.07
C TYR A 71 1.99 6.84 -14.51
N GLU A 72 1.85 6.62 -15.81
CA GLU A 72 0.66 6.00 -16.41
C GLU A 72 1.04 4.66 -17.06
N PRO A 73 0.82 3.51 -16.38
CA PRO A 73 0.91 2.21 -17.02
C PRO A 73 -0.14 2.06 -18.14
N LEU A 74 0.01 1.02 -18.96
CA LEU A 74 -0.89 0.80 -20.11
C LEU A 74 -2.34 0.60 -19.64
N TYR A 75 -2.52 -0.17 -18.56
CA TYR A 75 -3.80 -0.50 -17.98
C TYR A 75 -3.90 -0.03 -16.52
N GLY A 76 -5.07 -0.21 -15.92
CA GLY A 76 -5.36 0.06 -14.52
C GLY A 76 -6.60 -0.71 -14.10
N TYR A 77 -7.12 -0.42 -12.91
CA TYR A 77 -8.34 -1.05 -12.43
C TYR A 77 -9.46 -0.02 -12.26
N HIS A 78 -10.68 -0.42 -12.60
CA HIS A 78 -11.85 0.40 -12.41
C HIS A 78 -11.99 0.78 -10.93
N TYR A 79 -12.11 2.07 -10.63
CA TYR A 79 -12.04 2.57 -9.25
C TYR A 79 -13.13 1.96 -8.34
N LEU A 80 -14.39 1.97 -8.79
CA LEU A 80 -15.54 1.61 -7.96
C LEU A 80 -16.00 0.14 -8.06
N LYS A 81 -15.86 -0.54 -9.21
CA LYS A 81 -16.36 -1.91 -9.41
C LYS A 81 -15.62 -2.95 -8.58
N ARG A 82 -16.38 -3.93 -8.06
CA ARG A 82 -15.89 -5.17 -7.45
C ARG A 82 -16.71 -6.35 -8.02
N PRO A 83 -16.10 -7.51 -8.37
CA PRO A 83 -14.67 -7.81 -8.46
C PRO A 83 -13.89 -6.79 -9.29
N TYR A 84 -12.58 -6.69 -9.07
CA TYR A 84 -11.77 -5.68 -9.75
C TYR A 84 -11.78 -5.91 -11.27
N GLU A 85 -12.14 -4.87 -12.02
CA GLU A 85 -12.18 -4.91 -13.49
C GLU A 85 -10.98 -4.16 -14.05
N LEU A 86 -10.21 -4.81 -14.94
CA LEU A 86 -9.09 -4.18 -15.64
C LEU A 86 -9.64 -3.20 -16.70
N VAL A 87 -9.10 -1.99 -16.75
CA VAL A 87 -9.51 -0.92 -17.68
C VAL A 87 -8.30 -0.31 -18.38
N PRO A 88 -8.45 0.17 -19.63
CA PRO A 88 -7.38 0.85 -20.33
C PRO A 88 -7.04 2.19 -19.66
N ARG A 89 -5.74 2.53 -19.59
CA ARG A 89 -5.23 3.85 -19.16
C ARG A 89 -4.53 4.54 -20.32
N ALA A 90 -3.19 4.46 -20.41
CA ALA A 90 -2.45 4.97 -21.55
C ALA A 90 -2.76 4.19 -22.85
N ALA A 91 -3.19 2.93 -22.73
CA ALA A 91 -3.70 2.16 -23.85
C ALA A 91 -5.09 2.66 -24.28
N ALA A 92 -5.42 2.53 -25.56
CA ALA A 92 -6.73 2.88 -26.11
C ALA A 92 -7.79 1.81 -25.76
N SER A 93 -7.38 0.55 -25.70
CA SER A 93 -8.21 -0.63 -25.41
C SER A 93 -7.38 -1.72 -24.73
N ILE A 94 -8.04 -2.76 -24.20
CA ILE A 94 -7.41 -4.00 -23.75
C ILE A 94 -7.70 -5.04 -24.81
N ASP A 95 -6.77 -5.21 -25.75
CA ASP A 95 -6.92 -6.15 -26.86
C ASP A 95 -6.34 -7.53 -26.48
N PRO A 96 -6.97 -8.65 -26.88
CA PRO A 96 -6.43 -9.97 -26.66
C PRO A 96 -5.15 -10.18 -27.50
N PRO A 97 -4.17 -10.96 -27.00
CA PRO A 97 -2.98 -11.28 -27.77
C PRO A 97 -3.31 -12.20 -28.94
N ARG A 98 -2.45 -12.17 -29.96
CA ARG A 98 -2.38 -13.21 -30.99
C ARG A 98 -1.47 -14.32 -30.51
N TYR A 99 -1.86 -15.57 -30.72
CA TYR A 99 -1.06 -16.72 -30.35
C TYR A 99 -0.34 -17.28 -31.55
N VAL A 100 0.93 -17.67 -31.39
CA VAL A 100 1.71 -18.29 -32.46
C VAL A 100 2.37 -19.59 -31.99
N ASP A 101 2.52 -20.54 -32.91
CA ASP A 101 3.24 -21.79 -32.67
C ASP A 101 4.77 -21.61 -32.82
N ALA A 102 5.51 -22.71 -32.62
CA ALA A 102 6.98 -22.70 -32.71
C ALA A 102 7.51 -22.43 -34.13
N GLN A 103 6.64 -22.49 -35.15
CA GLN A 103 6.95 -22.16 -36.54
C GLN A 103 6.53 -20.72 -36.89
N GLY A 104 5.99 -19.96 -35.92
CA GLY A 104 5.52 -18.60 -36.10
C GLY A 104 4.17 -18.49 -36.81
N GLN A 105 3.43 -19.59 -36.94
CA GLN A 105 2.08 -19.59 -37.52
C GLN A 105 1.05 -19.16 -36.48
N GLU A 106 0.09 -18.34 -36.88
CA GLU A 106 -0.99 -17.88 -36.00
C GLU A 106 -1.94 -19.03 -35.64
N LEU A 107 -2.27 -19.14 -34.36
CA LEU A 107 -3.16 -20.14 -33.79
C LEU A 107 -4.53 -19.52 -33.45
N PRO A 108 -5.61 -20.31 -33.47
CA PRO A 108 -6.91 -19.89 -32.93
C PRO A 108 -6.83 -19.43 -31.47
N ALA A 109 -7.72 -18.53 -31.05
CA ALA A 109 -7.73 -17.97 -29.69
C ALA A 109 -7.98 -19.04 -28.59
N ASP A 110 -8.67 -20.11 -28.94
CA ASP A 110 -9.00 -21.27 -28.09
C ASP A 110 -7.96 -22.40 -28.19
N ALA A 111 -6.82 -22.18 -28.86
CA ALA A 111 -5.76 -23.18 -28.92
C ALA A 111 -5.27 -23.58 -27.52
N PRO A 112 -5.00 -24.88 -27.28
CA PRO A 112 -4.43 -25.35 -26.03
C PRO A 112 -3.14 -24.59 -25.67
N GLY A 113 -3.01 -24.18 -24.40
CA GLY A 113 -1.90 -23.36 -23.92
C GLY A 113 -0.54 -23.97 -24.21
N GLU A 114 -0.44 -25.30 -24.20
CA GLU A 114 0.78 -26.07 -24.45
C GLU A 114 1.26 -26.02 -25.91
N ARG A 115 0.37 -25.66 -26.85
CA ARG A 115 0.71 -25.51 -28.27
C ARG A 115 1.21 -24.12 -28.62
N ILE A 116 1.01 -23.15 -27.73
CA ILE A 116 1.33 -21.74 -27.97
C ILE A 116 2.78 -21.54 -27.58
N ALA A 117 3.63 -21.22 -28.57
CA ALA A 117 5.04 -20.93 -28.33
C ALA A 117 5.23 -19.48 -27.88
N GLU A 118 4.44 -18.55 -28.42
CA GLU A 118 4.45 -17.15 -28.00
C GLU A 118 3.05 -16.51 -28.02
N SER A 119 2.85 -15.54 -27.14
CA SER A 119 1.72 -14.61 -27.17
C SER A 119 2.22 -13.22 -27.59
N VAL A 120 1.60 -12.64 -28.61
CA VAL A 120 1.95 -11.35 -29.21
C VAL A 120 0.88 -10.32 -28.90
N TYR A 121 1.23 -9.33 -28.08
CA TYR A 121 0.38 -8.21 -27.71
C TYR A 121 0.73 -7.02 -28.59
N ASP A 122 -0.20 -6.59 -29.45
CA ASP A 122 -0.08 -5.36 -30.24
C ASP A 122 -0.96 -4.29 -29.61
N ILE A 123 -0.41 -3.52 -28.67
CA ILE A 123 -1.14 -2.61 -27.80
C ILE A 123 -1.18 -1.23 -28.43
N LYS A 124 -2.39 -0.71 -28.67
CA LYS A 124 -2.60 0.65 -29.16
C LYS A 124 -2.54 1.65 -28.02
N ILE A 125 -1.65 2.62 -28.13
CA ILE A 125 -1.46 3.72 -27.17
C ILE A 125 -2.34 4.88 -27.61
N ARG A 126 -2.94 5.58 -26.64
CA ARG A 126 -3.73 6.78 -26.90
C ARG A 126 -2.87 7.89 -27.51
N PRO A 127 -3.29 8.49 -28.62
CA PRO A 127 -2.62 9.70 -29.12
C PRO A 127 -2.91 10.89 -28.20
N GLY A 128 -2.01 11.88 -28.22
CA GLY A 128 -2.14 13.12 -27.48
C GLY A 128 -1.81 13.05 -25.98
N VAL A 129 -1.41 11.88 -25.45
CA VAL A 129 -0.89 11.77 -24.08
C VAL A 129 0.46 12.47 -23.99
N ARG A 130 0.64 13.39 -23.04
CA ARG A 130 1.85 14.21 -22.93
C ARG A 130 2.51 14.08 -21.57
N TYR A 131 3.84 14.16 -21.56
CA TYR A 131 4.60 14.23 -20.30
C TYR A 131 4.35 15.54 -19.56
N GLN A 132 4.45 15.48 -18.24
CA GLN A 132 4.53 16.67 -17.38
C GLN A 132 5.64 17.62 -17.85
N PRO A 133 5.52 18.94 -17.56
CA PRO A 133 6.61 19.88 -17.79
C PRO A 133 7.90 19.43 -17.09
N HIS A 134 9.01 19.34 -17.85
CA HIS A 134 10.30 18.90 -17.30
C HIS A 134 11.50 19.52 -18.07
N PRO A 135 12.63 19.82 -17.40
CA PRO A 135 13.82 20.38 -18.05
C PRO A 135 14.45 19.44 -19.09
N ALA A 136 14.30 18.12 -18.93
CA ALA A 136 14.76 17.14 -19.93
C ALA A 136 14.16 17.35 -21.33
N PHE A 137 13.00 18.00 -21.43
CA PHE A 137 12.34 18.30 -22.70
C PHE A 137 12.53 19.75 -23.15
N ALA A 138 13.18 20.59 -22.35
CA ALA A 138 13.35 22.00 -22.66
C ALA A 138 14.21 22.16 -23.92
N ARG A 139 13.72 22.96 -24.87
CA ARG A 139 14.40 23.24 -26.14
C ARG A 139 14.89 24.67 -26.20
N LYS A 140 16.01 24.89 -26.88
CA LYS A 140 16.50 26.20 -27.33
C LYS A 140 15.77 26.62 -28.62
N GLU A 141 15.95 27.85 -29.06
CA GLU A 141 15.35 28.36 -30.30
C GLU A 141 15.85 27.62 -31.55
N ASP A 142 17.07 27.06 -31.49
CA ASP A 142 17.67 26.24 -32.55
C ASP A 142 17.18 24.77 -32.57
N GLY A 143 16.26 24.38 -31.67
CA GLY A 143 15.74 23.02 -31.54
C GLY A 143 16.61 22.06 -30.70
N GLY A 144 17.81 22.47 -30.28
CA GLY A 144 18.68 21.73 -29.37
C GLY A 144 18.11 21.64 -27.95
N TYR A 145 18.60 20.69 -27.15
CA TYR A 145 18.21 20.60 -25.73
C TYR A 145 18.82 21.75 -24.93
N ALA A 146 18.03 22.35 -24.03
CA ALA A 146 18.46 23.48 -23.21
C ALA A 146 19.50 23.08 -22.17
N TYR A 147 19.37 21.89 -21.59
CA TYR A 147 20.18 21.41 -20.47
C TYR A 147 20.92 20.12 -20.79
N PHE A 148 21.25 19.91 -22.06
CA PHE A 148 22.09 18.78 -22.46
C PHE A 148 22.91 19.10 -23.73
N PRO A 149 24.26 18.99 -23.67
CA PRO A 149 25.08 18.83 -22.45
C PRO A 149 25.08 20.12 -21.59
N LEU A 150 25.12 19.97 -20.26
CA LEU A 150 25.39 21.08 -19.34
C LEU A 150 26.88 21.47 -19.39
N ALA A 151 27.14 22.77 -19.37
CA ALA A 151 28.50 23.31 -19.23
C ALA A 151 28.95 23.24 -17.75
N PRO A 152 30.27 23.23 -17.48
CA PRO A 152 30.79 23.31 -16.11
C PRO A 152 30.22 24.52 -15.35
N GLY A 153 29.75 24.30 -14.12
CA GLY A 153 29.15 25.33 -13.26
C GLY A 153 27.65 25.55 -13.46
N GLU A 154 27.02 25.05 -14.53
CA GLU A 154 25.57 25.22 -14.74
C GLU A 154 24.70 24.41 -13.76
N LEU A 155 25.30 23.48 -13.02
CA LEU A 155 24.61 22.63 -12.04
C LEU A 155 24.73 23.14 -10.60
N ASP A 156 25.68 24.03 -10.30
CA ASP A 156 26.13 24.35 -8.94
C ASP A 156 25.01 24.82 -7.99
N GLU A 157 23.99 25.50 -8.52
CA GLU A 157 22.85 26.03 -7.77
C GLU A 157 21.54 25.26 -8.01
N LYS A 158 21.61 24.03 -8.54
CA LYS A 158 20.44 23.24 -8.93
C LYS A 158 20.34 21.95 -8.12
N PHE A 159 19.34 21.86 -7.25
CA PHE A 159 19.09 20.71 -6.37
C PHE A 159 17.65 20.16 -6.52
N ALA A 160 16.82 20.88 -7.28
CA ALA A 160 15.44 20.53 -7.55
C ALA A 160 15.05 20.85 -8.99
N ILE A 161 14.01 20.20 -9.51
CA ILE A 161 13.50 20.47 -10.87
C ILE A 161 13.04 21.92 -11.08
N PRO A 162 12.40 22.59 -10.09
CA PRO A 162 12.08 24.01 -10.21
C PRO A 162 13.29 24.95 -10.36
N ASP A 163 14.52 24.52 -10.05
CA ASP A 163 15.72 25.33 -10.23
C ASP A 163 16.13 25.46 -11.72
N PHE A 164 15.43 24.75 -12.62
CA PHE A 164 15.58 24.86 -14.06
C PHE A 164 14.47 25.76 -14.63
N PRO A 165 14.78 27.02 -15.02
CA PRO A 165 13.76 28.01 -15.37
C PRO A 165 12.99 27.70 -16.66
N ARG A 166 13.52 26.84 -17.52
CA ARG A 166 12.85 26.40 -18.75
C ARG A 166 12.44 24.94 -18.60
N THR A 167 11.20 24.65 -18.95
CA THR A 167 10.69 23.28 -19.07
C THR A 167 10.11 23.07 -20.45
N GLY A 168 10.05 21.82 -20.90
CA GLY A 168 9.32 21.44 -22.10
C GLY A 168 8.38 20.27 -21.83
N THR A 169 7.70 19.83 -22.87
CA THR A 169 6.88 18.62 -22.89
C THR A 169 6.89 18.04 -24.30
N ARG A 170 6.66 16.73 -24.42
CA ARG A 170 6.38 16.07 -25.69
C ARG A 170 5.28 15.02 -25.51
N GLU A 171 4.76 14.57 -26.63
CA GLU A 171 3.85 13.42 -26.65
C GLU A 171 4.59 12.14 -26.26
N LEU A 172 3.87 11.27 -25.55
CA LEU A 172 4.22 9.88 -25.28
C LEU A 172 4.25 9.10 -26.59
N SER A 173 5.25 8.23 -26.78
CA SER A 173 5.26 7.28 -27.89
C SER A 173 5.55 5.85 -27.41
N ALA A 174 5.26 4.86 -28.25
CA ALA A 174 5.56 3.45 -28.00
C ALA A 174 7.05 3.21 -27.69
N ASN A 175 7.94 4.05 -28.23
CA ASN A 175 9.38 3.98 -27.95
C ASN A 175 9.71 4.24 -26.47
N ASP A 176 8.87 4.97 -25.73
CA ASP A 176 9.07 5.21 -24.30
C ASP A 176 8.80 3.97 -23.45
N TYR A 177 7.82 3.16 -23.86
CA TYR A 177 7.59 1.85 -23.26
C TYR A 177 8.71 0.88 -23.62
N VAL A 178 9.13 0.83 -24.88
CA VAL A 178 10.30 0.05 -25.31
C VAL A 178 11.51 0.41 -24.46
N TYR A 179 11.75 1.70 -24.25
CA TYR A 179 12.86 2.17 -23.43
C TYR A 179 12.71 1.78 -21.95
N ALA A 180 11.49 1.88 -21.38
CA ALA A 180 11.21 1.42 -20.02
C ALA A 180 11.50 -0.08 -19.83
N PHE A 181 11.07 -0.94 -20.76
CA PHE A 181 11.39 -2.37 -20.72
C PHE A 181 12.89 -2.65 -20.82
N ARG A 182 13.62 -1.88 -21.63
CA ARG A 182 15.10 -1.97 -21.69
C ARG A 182 15.75 -1.53 -20.38
N ARG A 183 15.21 -0.51 -19.70
CA ARG A 183 15.69 -0.07 -18.38
C ARG A 183 15.56 -1.15 -17.32
N LEU A 184 14.48 -1.94 -17.32
CA LEU A 184 14.32 -3.05 -16.38
C LEU A 184 15.47 -4.07 -16.48
N ALA A 185 16.03 -4.26 -17.68
CA ALA A 185 17.16 -5.16 -17.92
C ALA A 185 18.54 -4.54 -17.64
N SER A 186 18.61 -3.24 -17.39
CA SER A 186 19.87 -2.54 -17.18
C SER A 186 20.48 -2.89 -15.82
N PRO A 187 21.76 -3.31 -15.74
CA PRO A 187 22.43 -3.58 -14.46
C PRO A 187 22.67 -2.32 -13.62
N ARG A 188 22.43 -1.14 -14.18
CA ARG A 188 22.54 0.15 -13.47
C ARG A 188 21.26 0.56 -12.76
N VAL A 189 20.16 -0.12 -13.08
CA VAL A 189 18.86 0.09 -12.46
C VAL A 189 18.55 -1.15 -11.64
N VAL A 190 18.25 -0.96 -10.36
CA VAL A 190 17.90 -2.09 -9.49
C VAL A 190 16.45 -2.43 -9.75
N SER A 191 16.18 -3.41 -10.61
CA SER A 191 14.81 -3.85 -10.90
C SER A 191 14.49 -5.18 -10.20
N PRO A 192 13.58 -5.17 -9.21
CA PRO A 192 13.18 -6.40 -8.52
C PRO A 192 12.46 -7.41 -9.43
N ILE A 193 11.81 -6.93 -10.49
CA ILE A 193 10.95 -7.74 -11.37
C ILE A 193 11.69 -8.30 -12.60
N TYR A 194 12.93 -7.84 -12.87
CA TYR A 194 13.69 -8.21 -14.06
C TYR A 194 13.77 -9.72 -14.29
N SER A 195 14.18 -10.47 -13.27
CA SER A 195 14.36 -11.92 -13.38
C SER A 195 13.05 -12.63 -13.76
N LEU A 196 11.92 -12.17 -13.22
CA LEU A 196 10.62 -12.73 -13.55
C LEU A 196 10.22 -12.38 -14.99
N LEU A 197 10.32 -11.11 -15.38
CA LEU A 197 10.01 -10.69 -16.75
C LEU A 197 10.91 -11.37 -17.79
N ALA A 198 12.20 -11.55 -17.51
CA ALA A 198 13.15 -12.20 -18.41
C ALA A 198 12.78 -13.66 -18.73
N ASN A 199 12.08 -14.36 -17.80
CA ASN A 199 11.57 -15.70 -18.05
C ASN A 199 10.48 -15.70 -19.13
N TYR A 200 9.64 -14.65 -19.19
CA TYR A 200 8.50 -14.56 -20.10
C TYR A 200 8.80 -13.77 -21.37
N VAL A 201 9.39 -12.58 -21.28
CA VAL A 201 9.58 -11.69 -22.43
C VAL A 201 10.67 -12.24 -23.35
N VAL A 202 10.35 -12.41 -24.64
CA VAL A 202 11.24 -13.01 -25.64
C VAL A 202 12.54 -12.20 -25.76
N GLY A 203 13.70 -12.85 -25.59
CA GLY A 203 15.03 -12.23 -25.74
C GLY A 203 15.49 -11.28 -24.64
N MET A 204 14.67 -11.04 -23.59
CA MET A 204 15.01 -10.09 -22.52
C MET A 204 16.18 -10.56 -21.63
N GLU A 205 16.31 -11.87 -21.41
CA GLU A 205 17.42 -12.46 -20.63
C GLU A 205 18.79 -12.23 -21.30
N ASP A 206 18.87 -12.56 -22.59
CA ASP A 206 20.08 -12.36 -23.41
C ASP A 206 20.45 -10.88 -23.50
N TYR A 207 19.44 -10.02 -23.63
CA TYR A 207 19.62 -8.57 -23.63
C TYR A 207 20.26 -8.08 -22.32
N GLY A 208 19.72 -8.48 -21.17
CA GLY A 208 20.31 -8.11 -19.87
C GLY A 208 21.71 -8.69 -19.67
N ALA A 209 22.00 -9.88 -20.19
CA ALA A 209 23.36 -10.44 -20.18
C ALA A 209 24.35 -9.61 -21.02
N ALA A 210 23.91 -9.12 -22.18
CA ALA A 210 24.70 -8.22 -23.02
C ALA A 210 24.96 -6.87 -22.32
N LEU A 211 23.93 -6.28 -21.69
CA LEU A 211 24.07 -5.03 -20.93
C LEU A 211 25.03 -5.18 -19.73
N ARG A 212 25.01 -6.33 -19.03
CA ARG A 212 25.99 -6.63 -17.96
C ARG A 212 27.43 -6.61 -18.47
N LYS A 213 27.70 -7.24 -19.62
CA LYS A 213 29.04 -7.21 -20.24
C LYS A 213 29.45 -5.80 -20.63
N ARG A 214 28.52 -5.02 -21.21
CA ARG A 214 28.77 -3.61 -21.57
C ARG A 214 29.07 -2.75 -20.35
N ASP A 215 28.32 -2.91 -19.26
CA ASP A 215 28.54 -2.16 -18.02
C ASP A 215 29.90 -2.51 -17.39
N GLN A 216 30.26 -3.80 -17.34
CA GLN A 216 31.57 -4.25 -16.87
C GLN A 216 32.71 -3.63 -17.68
N ALA A 217 32.61 -3.60 -19.01
CA ALA A 217 33.60 -2.97 -19.87
C ALA A 217 33.72 -1.46 -19.62
N GLN A 218 32.61 -0.75 -19.43
CA GLN A 218 32.60 0.69 -19.13
C GLN A 218 33.17 1.00 -17.74
N ARG A 219 33.05 0.08 -16.78
CA ARG A 219 33.59 0.23 -15.41
C ARG A 219 35.05 -0.17 -15.27
N ALA A 220 35.60 -0.98 -16.20
CA ALA A 220 36.95 -1.53 -16.07
C ALA A 220 38.05 -0.47 -15.91
N GLY A 221 37.83 0.76 -16.39
CA GLY A 221 38.76 1.89 -16.25
C GLY A 221 38.41 2.90 -15.16
N LEU A 222 37.37 2.65 -14.35
CA LEU A 222 36.88 3.59 -13.35
C LEU A 222 37.20 3.13 -11.92
N PRO A 223 37.48 4.05 -10.99
CA PRO A 223 37.63 3.70 -9.58
C PRO A 223 36.39 2.97 -9.03
N PRO A 224 36.56 1.98 -8.12
CA PRO A 224 35.44 1.36 -7.42
C PRO A 224 34.57 2.40 -6.71
N GLY A 225 33.24 2.26 -6.81
CA GLY A 225 32.30 3.20 -6.19
C GLY A 225 32.07 4.50 -6.96
N THR A 226 32.63 4.66 -8.17
CA THR A 226 32.31 5.80 -9.05
C THR A 226 30.80 5.92 -9.26
N ARG A 227 30.23 7.06 -8.86
CA ARG A 227 28.79 7.36 -8.97
C ARG A 227 28.42 7.88 -10.36
N ASP A 228 29.26 8.73 -10.93
CA ASP A 228 29.05 9.33 -12.25
C ASP A 228 29.57 8.40 -13.35
N LEU A 229 28.71 7.47 -13.78
CA LEU A 229 29.02 6.56 -14.87
C LEU A 229 28.71 7.22 -16.22
N PRO A 230 29.51 6.96 -17.27
CA PRO A 230 29.17 7.40 -18.62
C PRO A 230 27.80 6.88 -19.01
N TRP A 231 26.89 7.73 -19.50
CA TRP A 231 25.55 7.29 -19.89
C TRP A 231 25.56 6.08 -20.84
N MET A 232 24.69 5.12 -20.54
CA MET A 232 24.47 3.95 -21.38
C MET A 232 23.19 4.15 -22.18
N ASP A 233 23.32 4.53 -23.45
CA ASP A 233 22.16 4.72 -24.31
C ASP A 233 21.53 3.36 -24.68
N LEU A 234 20.43 3.03 -24.01
CA LEU A 234 19.69 1.80 -24.22
C LEU A 234 18.98 1.75 -25.58
N ARG A 235 19.01 2.83 -26.38
CA ARG A 235 18.43 2.84 -27.73
C ARG A 235 19.29 2.12 -28.76
N GLU A 236 20.60 2.11 -28.56
CA GLU A 236 21.60 1.55 -29.49
C GLU A 236 21.46 0.04 -29.72
N GLN A 237 20.97 -0.69 -28.72
CA GLN A 237 20.72 -2.12 -28.79
C GLN A 237 19.30 -2.42 -28.30
N GLY A 238 18.52 -3.13 -29.12
CA GLY A 238 17.21 -3.64 -28.76
C GLY A 238 17.19 -5.17 -28.62
N PHE A 239 16.00 -5.69 -28.39
CA PHE A 239 15.68 -7.12 -28.40
C PHE A 239 14.26 -7.31 -28.94
N ASP A 240 13.96 -8.48 -29.49
CA ASP A 240 12.74 -8.70 -30.29
C ASP A 240 11.45 -8.73 -29.46
N GLY A 241 11.56 -8.97 -28.15
CA GLY A 241 10.41 -9.12 -27.26
C GLY A 241 9.60 -7.84 -27.05
N VAL A 242 10.18 -6.66 -27.25
CA VAL A 242 9.48 -5.37 -27.06
C VAL A 242 9.87 -4.37 -28.15
N GLN A 243 8.91 -3.97 -28.97
CA GLN A 243 9.14 -3.14 -30.15
C GLN A 243 8.05 -2.07 -30.30
N ALA A 244 8.43 -0.89 -30.80
CA ALA A 244 7.49 0.08 -31.31
C ALA A 244 7.27 -0.22 -32.80
N LEU A 245 6.05 -0.60 -33.18
CA LEU A 245 5.72 -0.80 -34.61
C LEU A 245 5.51 0.54 -35.32
N ASP A 246 5.00 1.51 -34.56
CA ASP A 246 4.85 2.92 -34.90
C ASP A 246 4.80 3.73 -33.59
N ASP A 247 4.55 5.04 -33.66
CA ASP A 247 4.54 5.93 -32.49
C ASP A 247 3.45 5.56 -31.47
N HIS A 248 2.38 4.87 -31.86
CA HIS A 248 1.23 4.56 -31.00
C HIS A 248 0.89 3.06 -30.96
N THR A 249 1.82 2.19 -31.35
CA THR A 249 1.63 0.74 -31.31
C THR A 249 2.85 0.05 -30.70
N LEU A 250 2.66 -0.46 -29.49
CA LEU A 250 3.66 -1.24 -28.75
C LEU A 250 3.42 -2.73 -28.97
N ARG A 251 4.39 -3.43 -29.53
CA ARG A 251 4.42 -4.89 -29.57
C ARG A 251 5.17 -5.44 -28.38
N ILE A 252 4.55 -6.37 -27.64
CA ILE A 252 5.20 -7.19 -26.63
C ILE A 252 5.01 -8.66 -26.99
N ARG A 253 6.09 -9.42 -27.05
CA ARG A 253 6.09 -10.87 -27.27
C ARG A 253 6.55 -11.58 -26.01
N ILE A 254 5.71 -12.49 -25.51
CA ILE A 254 6.04 -13.35 -24.38
C ILE A 254 6.05 -14.81 -24.81
N LYS A 255 6.87 -15.62 -24.14
CA LYS A 255 6.96 -17.06 -24.29
C LYS A 255 5.72 -17.72 -23.70
N GLY A 256 5.12 -18.65 -24.45
CA GLY A 256 3.93 -19.38 -24.04
C GLY A 256 2.65 -18.55 -24.01
N LYS A 257 1.59 -19.13 -23.44
CA LYS A 257 0.36 -18.44 -23.06
C LYS A 257 0.41 -18.08 -21.58
N TYR A 258 0.30 -16.80 -21.25
CA TYR A 258 0.24 -16.32 -19.86
C TYR A 258 -0.76 -15.16 -19.74
N PRO A 259 -2.06 -15.45 -19.58
CA PRO A 259 -3.11 -14.43 -19.55
C PRO A 259 -2.92 -13.36 -18.48
N GLN A 260 -2.27 -13.72 -17.36
CA GLN A 260 -1.99 -12.83 -16.23
C GLN A 260 -1.01 -11.70 -16.61
N PHE A 261 -0.28 -11.81 -17.72
CA PHE A 261 0.62 -10.77 -18.20
C PHE A 261 -0.08 -9.41 -18.33
N LYS A 262 -1.38 -9.39 -18.69
CA LYS A 262 -2.17 -8.15 -18.76
C LYS A 262 -2.23 -7.41 -17.43
N TYR A 263 -2.19 -8.11 -16.30
CA TYR A 263 -2.17 -7.48 -14.97
C TYR A 263 -0.83 -6.81 -14.66
N TRP A 264 0.29 -7.35 -15.16
CA TRP A 264 1.59 -6.69 -15.04
C TRP A 264 1.64 -5.38 -15.82
N LEU A 265 0.91 -5.29 -16.94
CA LEU A 265 0.77 -4.06 -17.73
C LEU A 265 -0.07 -2.97 -17.03
N ALA A 266 -0.68 -3.28 -15.87
CA ALA A 266 -1.29 -2.30 -14.98
C ALA A 266 -0.35 -1.81 -13.87
N MET A 267 0.86 -2.39 -13.75
CA MET A 267 1.83 -2.05 -12.72
C MET A 267 2.81 -0.98 -13.20
N THR A 268 3.22 -0.09 -12.29
CA THR A 268 4.07 1.07 -12.62
C THR A 268 5.43 0.71 -13.22
N PHE A 269 5.99 -0.46 -12.94
CA PHE A 269 7.26 -0.86 -13.56
C PHE A 269 7.16 -1.06 -15.09
N THR A 270 5.94 -1.14 -15.64
CA THR A 270 5.70 -1.14 -17.10
C THR A 270 5.31 0.24 -17.65
N ALA A 271 5.28 1.27 -16.80
CA ALA A 271 4.94 2.62 -17.23
C ALA A 271 6.05 3.23 -18.11
N PRO A 272 5.72 4.20 -18.98
CA PRO A 272 6.66 4.71 -19.96
C PRO A 272 7.71 5.60 -19.27
N VAL A 273 8.95 5.51 -19.76
CA VAL A 273 10.05 6.34 -19.27
C VAL A 273 10.72 7.02 -20.46
N PRO A 274 10.78 8.36 -20.49
CA PRO A 274 11.36 9.09 -21.61
C PRO A 274 12.90 8.98 -21.55
N TRP A 275 13.52 8.57 -22.65
CA TRP A 275 14.98 8.44 -22.74
C TRP A 275 15.70 9.78 -22.46
N GLU A 276 15.06 10.91 -22.77
CA GLU A 276 15.58 12.24 -22.50
C GLU A 276 15.82 12.46 -21.01
N ALA A 277 14.93 11.93 -20.14
CA ALA A 277 15.12 12.04 -18.70
C ALA A 277 16.28 11.18 -18.22
N ASP A 278 16.47 9.97 -18.78
CA ASP A 278 17.67 9.18 -18.47
C ASP A 278 18.94 9.93 -18.83
N ARG A 279 18.96 10.49 -20.05
CA ARG A 279 20.11 11.25 -20.54
C ARG A 279 20.38 12.47 -19.66
N PHE A 280 19.33 13.20 -19.32
CA PHE A 280 19.42 14.40 -18.48
C PHE A 280 20.03 14.07 -17.11
N TYR A 281 19.52 13.04 -16.43
CA TYR A 281 20.02 12.64 -15.10
C TYR A 281 21.35 11.90 -15.11
N SER A 282 21.77 11.36 -16.25
CA SER A 282 23.08 10.68 -16.39
C SER A 282 24.25 11.65 -16.63
N GLN A 283 24.01 12.96 -16.57
CA GLN A 283 25.09 13.95 -16.67
C GLN A 283 25.93 13.99 -15.39
N PRO A 284 27.24 14.25 -15.47
CA PRO A 284 28.09 14.37 -14.29
C PRO A 284 27.55 15.36 -13.25
N GLY A 285 27.65 15.03 -11.97
CA GLY A 285 27.19 15.85 -10.85
C GLY A 285 25.70 15.73 -10.50
N MET A 286 24.84 15.23 -11.40
CA MET A 286 23.39 15.08 -11.13
C MET A 286 23.12 14.22 -9.89
N ALA A 287 23.82 13.09 -9.76
CA ALA A 287 23.65 12.17 -8.65
C ALA A 287 24.12 12.75 -7.29
N SER A 288 25.08 13.68 -7.28
CA SER A 288 25.49 14.38 -6.05
C SER A 288 24.51 15.47 -5.63
N HIS A 289 23.69 15.97 -6.55
CA HIS A 289 22.65 16.97 -6.30
C HIS A 289 21.29 16.32 -6.01
N ASP A 290 21.26 15.00 -5.80
CA ASP A 290 20.04 14.19 -5.66
C ASP A 290 19.05 14.34 -6.85
N LEU A 291 19.56 14.71 -8.03
CA LEU A 291 18.79 14.80 -9.27
C LEU A 291 18.81 13.45 -10.00
N SER A 292 17.77 12.66 -9.79
CA SER A 292 17.57 11.37 -10.46
C SER A 292 16.08 11.03 -10.57
N LEU A 293 15.72 10.03 -11.36
CA LEU A 293 14.35 9.52 -11.40
C LEU A 293 13.84 9.01 -10.05
N ASN A 294 14.73 8.59 -9.14
CA ASN A 294 14.35 8.16 -7.79
C ASN A 294 13.92 9.29 -6.87
N THR A 295 14.36 10.52 -7.16
CA THR A 295 14.02 11.71 -6.35
C THR A 295 13.02 12.61 -7.07
N TRP A 296 13.14 12.69 -8.40
CA TRP A 296 12.42 13.59 -9.29
C TRP A 296 11.85 12.81 -10.48
N PRO A 297 10.74 12.09 -10.28
CA PRO A 297 10.09 11.29 -11.31
C PRO A 297 9.47 12.18 -12.40
N VAL A 298 9.33 11.61 -13.60
CA VAL A 298 8.73 12.26 -14.76
C VAL A 298 7.82 11.28 -15.50
N GLY A 299 6.53 11.60 -15.56
CA GLY A 299 5.54 10.75 -16.21
C GLY A 299 4.45 11.54 -16.91
N THR A 300 3.40 10.82 -17.28
CA THR A 300 2.23 11.31 -18.03
C THR A 300 0.96 11.33 -17.18
N GLY A 301 1.04 10.94 -15.91
CA GLY A 301 -0.10 10.80 -15.00
C GLY A 301 -0.70 12.13 -14.50
N PRO A 302 -1.71 12.06 -13.62
CA PRO A 302 -2.50 13.21 -13.17
C PRO A 302 -1.72 14.23 -12.35
N TYR A 303 -0.62 13.83 -11.72
CA TYR A 303 0.18 14.71 -10.86
C TYR A 303 1.67 14.66 -11.23
N MET A 304 2.41 15.67 -10.81
CA MET A 304 3.86 15.77 -10.91
C MET A 304 4.45 16.20 -9.56
N LEU A 305 5.68 15.76 -9.25
CA LEU A 305 6.36 16.17 -8.02
C LEU A 305 6.87 17.61 -8.14
N ALA A 306 6.37 18.49 -7.29
CA ALA A 306 6.71 19.91 -7.26
C ALA A 306 7.72 20.26 -6.15
N GLU A 307 7.72 19.50 -5.05
CA GLU A 307 8.63 19.69 -3.91
C GLU A 307 9.02 18.31 -3.36
N SER A 308 10.31 18.11 -3.08
CA SER A 308 10.85 16.90 -2.48
C SER A 308 11.88 17.26 -1.41
N ILE A 309 11.45 17.27 -0.14
CA ILE A 309 12.32 17.50 1.01
C ILE A 309 12.42 16.20 1.79
N THR A 310 13.57 15.53 1.66
CA THR A 310 13.85 14.23 2.25
C THR A 310 13.51 14.18 3.75
N ASN A 311 12.73 13.17 4.15
CA ASN A 311 12.26 12.91 5.50
C ASN A 311 11.54 14.08 6.16
N ARG A 312 10.90 14.94 5.36
CA ARG A 312 10.14 16.08 5.89
C ARG A 312 8.83 16.30 5.14
N ARG A 313 8.90 16.50 3.82
CA ARG A 313 7.76 16.97 3.04
C ARG A 313 7.88 16.64 1.56
N HIS A 314 6.78 16.22 0.95
CA HIS A 314 6.63 16.12 -0.50
C HIS A 314 5.36 16.85 -0.95
N VAL A 315 5.41 17.46 -2.11
CA VAL A 315 4.25 18.13 -2.71
C VAL A 315 4.05 17.62 -4.13
N LEU A 316 2.90 16.98 -4.37
CA LEU A 316 2.42 16.71 -5.71
C LEU A 316 1.54 17.89 -6.17
N ALA A 317 1.74 18.34 -7.40
CA ALA A 317 0.89 19.32 -8.06
C ALA A 317 0.22 18.68 -9.27
N ARG A 318 -0.97 19.15 -9.63
CA ARG A 318 -1.66 18.74 -10.87
C ARG A 318 -0.71 18.85 -12.07
N ASN A 319 -0.63 17.79 -12.86
CA ASN A 319 0.06 17.84 -14.15
C ASN A 319 -0.82 18.62 -15.14
N PRO A 320 -0.39 19.80 -15.63
CA PRO A 320 -1.19 20.61 -16.56
C PRO A 320 -1.38 19.96 -17.92
N ASN A 321 -0.58 18.94 -18.26
CA ASN A 321 -0.62 18.23 -19.53
C ASN A 321 -1.37 16.88 -19.44
N PHE A 322 -1.92 16.53 -18.28
CA PHE A 322 -2.69 15.31 -18.14
C PHE A 322 -3.92 15.35 -19.05
N HIS A 323 -4.15 14.27 -19.80
CA HIS A 323 -5.24 14.20 -20.79
C HIS A 323 -6.64 14.21 -20.14
N GLY A 324 -6.71 13.93 -18.83
CA GLY A 324 -7.95 13.86 -18.07
C GLY A 324 -8.61 12.50 -18.22
N GLU A 325 -8.96 11.86 -17.10
CA GLU A 325 -9.80 10.66 -17.10
C GLU A 325 -11.22 11.07 -16.64
N ALA A 326 -12.25 10.45 -17.23
CA ALA A 326 -13.61 10.66 -16.75
C ALA A 326 -13.81 9.90 -15.43
N TYR A 327 -14.37 10.56 -14.42
CA TYR A 327 -14.74 9.89 -13.18
C TYR A 327 -15.79 8.80 -13.47
N PRO A 328 -15.67 7.59 -12.88
CA PRO A 328 -16.53 6.47 -13.23
C PRO A 328 -18.02 6.70 -12.98
N CYS A 329 -18.84 6.14 -13.87
CA CYS A 329 -20.31 6.20 -13.79
C CYS A 329 -20.95 4.90 -13.30
N GLU A 330 -20.15 3.85 -13.18
CA GLU A 330 -20.56 2.52 -12.73
C GLU A 330 -19.82 2.15 -11.45
N GLY A 331 -20.42 1.28 -10.65
CA GLY A 331 -19.91 0.83 -9.37
C GLY A 331 -20.83 -0.23 -8.77
N GLU A 332 -20.58 -0.60 -7.52
CA GLU A 332 -21.47 -1.49 -6.78
C GLU A 332 -22.80 -0.77 -6.45
N PRO A 333 -23.91 -1.50 -6.23
CA PRO A 333 -25.19 -0.88 -5.88
C PRO A 333 -25.11 0.10 -4.71
N ALA A 334 -24.34 -0.24 -3.67
CA ALA A 334 -24.12 0.61 -2.50
C ALA A 334 -23.36 1.91 -2.81
N ASP A 335 -22.54 1.95 -3.87
CA ASP A 335 -21.78 3.16 -4.24
C ASP A 335 -22.71 4.29 -4.67
N ARG A 336 -23.83 3.96 -5.32
CA ARG A 336 -24.85 4.95 -5.71
C ARG A 336 -25.51 5.56 -4.48
N GLU A 337 -25.87 4.74 -3.50
CA GLU A 337 -26.51 5.17 -2.24
C GLU A 337 -25.56 6.04 -1.41
N GLN A 338 -24.26 5.75 -1.44
CA GLN A 338 -23.21 6.53 -0.78
C GLN A 338 -22.82 7.81 -1.54
N GLY A 339 -23.44 8.09 -2.69
CA GLY A 339 -23.16 9.29 -3.49
C GLY A 339 -21.84 9.26 -4.25
N LEU A 340 -21.16 8.10 -4.33
CA LEU A 340 -19.88 7.95 -5.03
C LEU A 340 -20.02 8.12 -6.55
N LEU A 341 -21.23 8.04 -7.11
CA LEU A 341 -21.47 8.26 -8.54
C LEU A 341 -21.85 9.72 -8.90
N ALA A 342 -21.86 10.63 -7.93
CA ALA A 342 -22.33 12.01 -8.13
C ALA A 342 -21.47 12.85 -9.09
N ASP A 343 -20.20 12.48 -9.28
CA ASP A 343 -19.27 13.16 -10.19
C ASP A 343 -19.03 12.40 -11.50
N CYS A 344 -19.85 11.38 -11.79
CA CYS A 344 -19.82 10.63 -13.05
C CYS A 344 -19.55 11.53 -14.27
N GLY A 345 -18.55 11.17 -15.07
CA GLY A 345 -18.19 11.84 -16.31
C GLY A 345 -17.37 13.13 -16.15
N LYS A 346 -17.18 13.65 -14.93
CA LYS A 346 -16.34 14.84 -14.73
C LYS A 346 -14.85 14.50 -14.90
N PRO A 347 -14.05 15.43 -15.45
CA PRO A 347 -12.62 15.19 -15.67
C PRO A 347 -11.83 15.21 -14.36
N THR A 348 -10.96 14.22 -14.18
CA THR A 348 -10.00 14.12 -13.08
C THR A 348 -8.63 14.72 -13.47
N PRO A 349 -7.76 15.07 -12.50
CA PRO A 349 -7.98 15.05 -11.05
C PRO A 349 -8.89 16.18 -10.55
N PHE A 350 -9.55 16.03 -9.39
CA PHE A 350 -10.30 17.15 -8.78
C PHE A 350 -9.45 18.03 -7.88
N ILE A 351 -8.39 17.48 -7.29
CA ILE A 351 -7.50 18.17 -6.36
C ILE A 351 -6.33 18.80 -7.14
N ASP A 352 -5.94 20.02 -6.77
CA ASP A 352 -4.85 20.73 -7.46
C ASP A 352 -3.47 20.44 -6.88
N ARG A 353 -3.42 20.15 -5.57
CA ARG A 353 -2.17 19.94 -4.86
C ARG A 353 -2.33 18.94 -3.72
N ILE A 354 -1.29 18.16 -3.45
CA ILE A 354 -1.29 17.15 -2.38
C ILE A 354 0.00 17.33 -1.58
N VAL A 355 -0.15 17.51 -0.27
CA VAL A 355 0.97 17.72 0.65
C VAL A 355 1.10 16.50 1.55
N PHE A 356 2.26 15.88 1.47
CA PHE A 356 2.67 14.79 2.34
C PHE A 356 3.67 15.34 3.36
N ASN A 357 3.33 15.30 4.65
CA ASN A 357 4.26 15.66 5.73
C ASN A 357 4.68 14.42 6.52
N ILE A 358 5.89 14.43 7.08
CA ILE A 358 6.31 13.32 7.93
C ILE A 358 5.60 13.34 9.29
N GLU A 359 5.00 12.23 9.70
CA GLU A 359 4.45 12.04 11.05
C GLU A 359 4.81 10.64 11.55
N LYS A 360 5.90 10.53 12.32
CA LYS A 360 6.43 9.22 12.75
C LYS A 360 5.60 8.55 13.83
N GLU A 361 4.89 9.34 14.63
CA GLU A 361 4.20 8.88 15.82
C GLU A 361 2.69 8.83 15.56
N ALA A 362 2.08 7.67 15.83
CA ALA A 362 0.66 7.45 15.55
C ALA A 362 -0.26 8.39 16.35
N VAL A 363 0.05 8.65 17.64
CA VAL A 363 -0.79 9.47 18.52
C VAL A 363 -0.86 10.94 18.04
N PRO A 364 0.26 11.64 17.78
CA PRO A 364 0.23 12.96 17.16
C PRO A 364 -0.48 12.99 15.80
N LEU A 365 -0.30 11.98 14.95
CA LEU A 365 -0.98 11.90 13.66
C LEU A 365 -2.50 11.82 13.83
N THR A 366 -3.00 10.91 14.67
CA THR A 366 -4.44 10.82 14.97
C THR A 366 -4.96 12.12 15.59
N GLY A 367 -4.21 12.74 16.49
CA GLY A 367 -4.59 14.04 17.08
C GLY A 367 -4.74 15.15 16.03
N LYS A 368 -3.75 15.31 15.15
CA LYS A 368 -3.79 16.29 14.06
C LYS A 368 -4.90 15.99 13.05
N PHE A 369 -5.14 14.71 12.77
CA PHE A 369 -6.27 14.29 11.94
C PHE A 369 -7.59 14.71 12.59
N LEU A 370 -7.84 14.39 13.86
CA LEU A 370 -9.07 14.77 14.56
C LEU A 370 -9.25 16.29 14.67
N GLN A 371 -8.17 17.05 14.76
CA GLN A 371 -8.19 18.52 14.69
C GLN A 371 -8.49 19.08 13.29
N GLY A 372 -8.54 18.23 12.26
CA GLY A 372 -8.79 18.60 10.87
C GLY A 372 -7.56 19.02 10.08
N TYR A 373 -6.35 18.93 10.65
CA TYR A 373 -5.12 19.30 9.95
C TYR A 373 -4.68 18.26 8.91
N TYR A 374 -5.17 17.03 8.98
CA TYR A 374 -5.07 16.07 7.89
C TYR A 374 -6.47 15.74 7.37
N ASP A 375 -6.61 15.75 6.04
CA ASP A 375 -7.85 15.33 5.37
C ASP A 375 -7.98 13.80 5.41
N ILE A 376 -6.82 13.12 5.32
CA ILE A 376 -6.62 11.67 5.38
C ILE A 376 -5.35 11.44 6.21
N PRO A 377 -5.33 10.54 7.21
CA PRO A 377 -4.11 10.31 8.00
C PRO A 377 -2.97 9.83 7.11
N GLN A 378 -3.26 8.85 6.25
CA GLN A 378 -2.30 8.28 5.32
C GLN A 378 -3.02 7.71 4.10
N VAL A 379 -2.56 8.10 2.90
CA VAL A 379 -3.09 7.61 1.62
C VAL A 379 -2.72 6.14 1.41
N GLU A 380 -3.63 5.36 0.82
CA GLU A 380 -3.46 3.94 0.47
C GLU A 380 -3.19 2.99 1.65
N ARG A 381 -3.23 3.46 2.89
CA ARG A 381 -3.01 2.63 4.09
C ARG A 381 -4.32 2.43 4.85
N GLY A 382 -4.74 1.17 4.95
CA GLY A 382 -6.00 0.78 5.59
C GLY A 382 -5.98 0.82 7.13
N GLU A 383 -4.78 0.86 7.70
CA GLU A 383 -4.53 0.57 9.12
C GLU A 383 -5.18 1.60 10.07
N TYR A 384 -5.17 2.89 9.69
CA TYR A 384 -5.74 3.95 10.52
C TYR A 384 -7.27 3.92 10.57
N GLY A 385 -7.93 3.62 9.45
CA GLY A 385 -9.39 3.46 9.42
C GLY A 385 -9.83 2.30 10.30
N VAL A 386 -9.12 1.17 10.21
CA VAL A 386 -9.32 0.00 11.07
C VAL A 386 -9.11 0.36 12.54
N ALA A 387 -7.98 0.97 12.90
CA ALA A 387 -7.68 1.35 14.28
C ALA A 387 -8.71 2.31 14.88
N MET A 388 -9.20 3.28 14.09
CA MET A 388 -10.26 4.18 14.53
C MET A 388 -11.59 3.44 14.74
N ARG A 389 -11.96 2.49 13.87
CA ARG A 389 -13.18 1.68 14.07
C ARG A 389 -13.12 0.86 15.36
N VAL A 390 -11.98 0.21 15.61
CA VAL A 390 -11.74 -0.51 16.87
C VAL A 390 -11.88 0.42 18.06
N ALA A 391 -11.22 1.58 18.02
CA ALA A 391 -11.27 2.55 19.08
C ALA A 391 -12.70 3.10 19.35
N ALA A 392 -13.54 3.21 18.32
CA ALA A 392 -14.95 3.58 18.46
C ALA A 392 -15.80 2.44 19.05
N GLY A 393 -15.50 1.19 18.71
CA GLY A 393 -16.12 0.02 19.32
C GLY A 393 -15.83 -0.09 20.82
N ASP A 394 -14.60 0.24 21.22
CA ASP A 394 -14.13 0.13 22.61
C ASP A 394 -14.53 1.32 23.50
N SER A 395 -14.90 2.47 22.92
CA SER A 395 -15.15 3.71 23.66
C SER A 395 -16.32 4.51 23.08
N ALA A 396 -17.39 4.65 23.86
CA ALA A 396 -18.55 5.47 23.50
C ALA A 396 -18.16 6.95 23.26
N GLU A 397 -17.22 7.48 24.05
CA GLU A 397 -16.69 8.84 23.89
C GLU A 397 -16.02 9.03 22.53
N LYS A 398 -15.18 8.07 22.09
CA LYS A 398 -14.55 8.12 20.77
C LYS A 398 -15.56 7.96 19.64
N ALA A 399 -16.54 7.05 19.80
CA ALA A 399 -17.60 6.87 18.82
C ALA A 399 -18.44 8.15 18.64
N GLU A 400 -18.74 8.86 19.73
CA GLU A 400 -19.41 10.16 19.71
C GLU A 400 -18.51 11.23 19.08
N LEU A 401 -17.25 11.31 19.49
CA LEU A 401 -16.28 12.24 18.90
C LEU A 401 -16.19 12.10 17.38
N TYR A 402 -16.04 10.88 16.87
CA TYR A 402 -15.92 10.64 15.43
C TYR A 402 -17.21 10.97 14.68
N ARG A 403 -18.36 10.69 15.29
CA ARG A 403 -19.68 11.03 14.73
C ARG A 403 -19.88 12.54 14.67
N ASP A 404 -19.52 13.27 15.73
CA ASP A 404 -19.61 14.73 15.80
C ASP A 404 -18.66 15.43 14.82
N HIS A 405 -17.48 14.84 14.61
CA HIS A 405 -16.52 15.31 13.60
C HIS A 405 -16.85 14.83 12.18
N GLY A 406 -17.91 14.03 12.00
CA GLY A 406 -18.31 13.48 10.70
C GLY A 406 -17.24 12.60 10.05
N ILE A 407 -16.40 11.93 10.83
CA ILE A 407 -15.32 11.09 10.30
C ILE A 407 -15.93 9.89 9.58
N HIS A 408 -15.55 9.70 8.32
CA HIS A 408 -15.98 8.56 7.52
C HIS A 408 -14.95 7.42 7.64
N LEU A 409 -15.41 6.26 8.11
CA LEU A 409 -14.59 5.06 8.32
C LEU A 409 -15.05 3.86 7.45
N PRO A 410 -15.12 3.99 6.11
CA PRO A 410 -15.51 2.87 5.25
C PRO A 410 -14.49 1.75 5.34
N SER A 411 -14.94 0.51 5.15
CA SER A 411 -14.09 -0.68 5.16
C SER A 411 -14.42 -1.60 3.99
N THR A 412 -13.41 -2.29 3.48
CA THR A 412 -13.55 -3.35 2.46
C THR A 412 -12.69 -4.54 2.89
N VAL A 413 -13.05 -5.75 2.48
CA VAL A 413 -12.15 -6.90 2.61
C VAL A 413 -10.98 -6.72 1.65
N GLU A 414 -9.76 -6.95 2.12
CA GLU A 414 -8.56 -6.91 1.29
C GLU A 414 -8.47 -8.15 0.39
N THR A 415 -7.81 -7.99 -0.76
CA THR A 415 -7.42 -9.11 -1.61
C THR A 415 -6.15 -9.73 -1.04
N SER A 416 -6.25 -10.25 0.18
CA SER A 416 -5.18 -10.91 0.92
C SER A 416 -5.78 -12.04 1.76
N ASN A 417 -4.95 -13.00 2.14
CA ASN A 417 -5.35 -14.07 3.04
C ASN A 417 -4.32 -14.30 4.14
N TRP A 418 -4.80 -14.72 5.31
CA TRP A 418 -3.99 -15.25 6.41
C TRP A 418 -4.49 -16.64 6.73
N TYR A 419 -3.59 -17.61 6.75
CA TYR A 419 -3.94 -19.02 6.94
C TYR A 419 -2.92 -19.71 7.84
N MET A 420 -3.34 -20.78 8.51
CA MET A 420 -2.39 -21.69 9.15
C MET A 420 -2.11 -22.90 8.27
N GLY A 421 -0.86 -23.06 7.87
CA GLY A 421 -0.43 -24.16 7.02
C GLY A 421 -0.02 -25.39 7.82
N PHE A 422 -0.37 -26.57 7.31
CA PHE A 422 0.21 -27.85 7.70
C PHE A 422 1.29 -28.23 6.69
N ASN A 423 2.52 -28.43 7.14
CA ASN A 423 3.59 -28.84 6.23
C ASN A 423 3.34 -30.25 5.69
N TRP A 424 3.17 -30.36 4.38
CA TRP A 424 2.86 -31.60 3.66
C TRP A 424 3.97 -32.65 3.78
N LEU A 425 5.20 -32.23 4.10
CA LEU A 425 6.36 -33.11 4.31
C LEU A 425 6.46 -33.64 5.76
N ASP A 426 5.64 -33.14 6.68
CA ASP A 426 5.62 -33.62 8.06
C ASP A 426 4.96 -35.02 8.16
N PRO A 427 5.52 -35.96 8.93
CA PRO A 427 4.98 -37.33 9.01
C PRO A 427 3.61 -37.41 9.70
N VAL A 428 3.26 -36.45 10.57
CA VAL A 428 2.02 -36.45 11.37
C VAL A 428 0.94 -35.63 10.70
N VAL A 429 1.23 -34.40 10.30
CA VAL A 429 0.22 -33.49 9.72
C VAL A 429 0.27 -33.42 8.20
N GLY A 430 1.30 -33.98 7.56
CA GLY A 430 1.50 -33.91 6.11
C GLY A 430 0.75 -34.98 5.32
N LYS A 431 1.24 -35.29 4.12
CA LYS A 431 0.56 -36.20 3.17
C LYS A 431 0.32 -37.57 3.77
N GLY A 432 1.35 -38.20 4.34
CA GLY A 432 1.35 -39.62 4.70
C GLY A 432 1.80 -40.51 3.55
N ASP A 433 2.54 -41.57 3.89
CA ASP A 433 3.24 -42.42 2.91
C ASP A 433 2.34 -43.47 2.25
N THR A 434 1.25 -43.88 2.92
CA THR A 434 0.28 -44.86 2.41
C THR A 434 -1.12 -44.25 2.29
N PRO A 435 -2.04 -44.83 1.49
CA PRO A 435 -3.43 -44.36 1.39
C PRO A 435 -4.15 -44.31 2.75
N GLU A 436 -3.89 -45.29 3.62
CA GLU A 436 -4.48 -45.34 4.97
C GLU A 436 -3.92 -44.23 5.86
N GLN A 437 -2.61 -43.96 5.76
CA GLN A 437 -1.99 -42.85 6.49
C GLN A 437 -2.46 -41.50 5.96
N GLN A 438 -2.68 -41.38 4.64
CA GLN A 438 -3.25 -40.20 4.01
C GLN A 438 -4.65 -39.88 4.55
N ASP A 439 -5.53 -40.89 4.67
CA ASP A 439 -6.85 -40.72 5.26
C ASP A 439 -6.75 -40.27 6.73
N LYS A 440 -5.90 -40.92 7.53
CA LYS A 440 -5.69 -40.57 8.94
C LYS A 440 -5.15 -39.16 9.13
N ASN A 441 -4.10 -38.79 8.39
CA ASN A 441 -3.51 -37.45 8.48
C ASN A 441 -4.51 -36.38 8.03
N ARG A 442 -5.30 -36.65 6.98
CA ARG A 442 -6.40 -35.76 6.57
C ARG A 442 -7.41 -35.57 7.69
N LYS A 443 -7.91 -36.65 8.30
CA LYS A 443 -8.87 -36.57 9.42
C LYS A 443 -8.30 -35.81 10.62
N LEU A 444 -7.00 -35.99 10.92
CA LEU A 444 -6.31 -35.19 11.93
C LEU A 444 -6.35 -33.69 11.59
N ARG A 445 -5.98 -33.30 10.36
CA ARG A 445 -6.04 -31.90 9.93
C ARG A 445 -7.46 -31.33 10.00
N GLN A 446 -8.47 -32.10 9.60
CA GLN A 446 -9.88 -31.70 9.67
C GLN A 446 -10.35 -31.52 11.12
N ALA A 447 -10.03 -32.47 12.01
CA ALA A 447 -10.33 -32.37 13.45
C ALA A 447 -9.72 -31.12 14.08
N VAL A 448 -8.44 -30.86 13.79
CA VAL A 448 -7.73 -29.65 14.25
C VAL A 448 -8.39 -28.39 13.67
N SER A 449 -8.78 -28.40 12.40
CA SER A 449 -9.44 -27.26 11.74
C SER A 449 -10.82 -26.95 12.32
N ILE A 450 -11.58 -27.96 12.75
CA ILE A 450 -12.85 -27.78 13.46
C ILE A 450 -12.62 -27.22 14.86
N ALA A 451 -11.63 -27.74 15.60
CA ALA A 451 -11.36 -27.32 16.97
C ALA A 451 -10.81 -25.89 17.06
N PHE A 452 -10.17 -25.39 16.01
CA PHE A 452 -9.61 -24.05 15.96
C PHE A 452 -10.70 -23.00 15.62
N ASP A 453 -11.10 -22.20 16.60
CA ASP A 453 -12.18 -21.22 16.45
C ASP A 453 -11.71 -19.91 15.82
N TRP A 454 -11.81 -19.81 14.48
CA TRP A 454 -11.43 -18.60 13.76
C TRP A 454 -12.37 -17.41 14.00
N GLU A 455 -13.63 -17.64 14.36
CA GLU A 455 -14.57 -16.57 14.71
C GLU A 455 -14.15 -15.94 16.04
N GLU A 456 -13.78 -16.78 17.02
CA GLU A 456 -13.20 -16.31 18.28
C GLU A 456 -11.85 -15.60 18.02
N TYR A 457 -10.99 -16.15 17.14
CA TYR A 457 -9.73 -15.52 16.78
C TYR A 457 -9.93 -14.12 16.19
N VAL A 458 -10.82 -14.00 15.20
CA VAL A 458 -11.13 -12.72 14.54
C VAL A 458 -11.75 -11.73 15.52
N ALA A 459 -12.64 -12.19 16.41
CA ALA A 459 -13.24 -11.32 17.43
C ALA A 459 -12.21 -10.79 18.43
N VAL A 460 -11.30 -11.64 18.91
CA VAL A 460 -10.38 -11.31 20.01
C VAL A 460 -9.08 -10.66 19.53
N PHE A 461 -8.47 -11.19 18.46
CA PHE A 461 -7.12 -10.78 18.03
C PHE A 461 -7.15 -9.83 16.83
N GLU A 462 -8.20 -9.89 16.01
CA GLU A 462 -8.39 -8.97 14.88
C GLU A 462 -9.44 -7.89 15.18
N ASN A 463 -10.00 -7.84 16.40
CA ASN A 463 -11.04 -6.87 16.81
C ASN A 463 -12.24 -6.81 15.85
N SER A 464 -12.64 -7.97 15.32
CA SER A 464 -13.66 -8.11 14.28
C SER A 464 -13.38 -7.36 12.98
N GLN A 465 -12.11 -7.03 12.71
CA GLN A 465 -11.65 -6.35 11.49
C GLN A 465 -11.14 -7.33 10.44
N ALA A 466 -11.79 -8.49 10.35
CA ALA A 466 -11.52 -9.49 9.34
C ALA A 466 -12.77 -10.33 9.05
N GLN A 467 -12.79 -10.99 7.90
CA GLN A 467 -13.78 -12.00 7.54
C GLN A 467 -13.16 -13.39 7.71
N VAL A 468 -13.86 -14.31 8.37
CA VAL A 468 -13.41 -15.72 8.45
C VAL A 468 -13.39 -16.34 7.05
N ALA A 469 -12.27 -16.97 6.70
CA ALA A 469 -12.07 -17.53 5.37
C ALA A 469 -12.63 -18.96 5.29
N HIS A 470 -13.38 -19.23 4.23
CA HIS A 470 -13.89 -20.57 3.91
C HIS A 470 -13.11 -21.24 2.77
N GLY A 471 -12.01 -20.64 2.31
CA GLY A 471 -11.18 -21.14 1.22
C GLY A 471 -9.97 -20.25 0.99
N PRO A 472 -9.11 -20.60 0.02
CA PRO A 472 -7.87 -19.86 -0.23
C PRO A 472 -8.08 -18.56 -1.01
N VAL A 473 -9.18 -18.41 -1.74
CA VAL A 473 -9.47 -17.25 -2.61
C VAL A 473 -10.24 -16.19 -1.80
N PRO A 474 -9.77 -14.93 -1.71
CA PRO A 474 -10.47 -13.85 -0.99
C PRO A 474 -11.54 -13.15 -1.84
N PRO A 475 -12.41 -12.32 -1.21
CA PRO A 475 -13.35 -11.47 -1.92
C PRO A 475 -12.69 -10.53 -2.94
N GLY A 476 -13.43 -10.21 -3.99
CA GLY A 476 -12.96 -9.33 -5.08
C GLY A 476 -12.14 -10.03 -6.16
N VAL A 477 -11.94 -11.35 -6.05
CA VAL A 477 -11.26 -12.21 -7.03
C VAL A 477 -12.27 -13.15 -7.69
N VAL A 478 -12.11 -13.39 -8.99
CA VAL A 478 -12.96 -14.34 -9.73
C VAL A 478 -12.87 -15.74 -9.15
N GLY A 479 -14.01 -16.39 -8.94
CA GLY A 479 -14.10 -17.71 -8.32
C GLY A 479 -14.30 -17.70 -6.81
N PHE A 480 -14.23 -16.53 -6.16
CA PHE A 480 -14.79 -16.36 -4.82
C PHE A 480 -16.31 -16.56 -4.84
N GLN A 481 -16.85 -17.24 -3.84
CA GLN A 481 -18.29 -17.45 -3.67
C GLN A 481 -18.72 -16.89 -2.32
N GLU A 482 -19.71 -16.00 -2.35
CA GLU A 482 -20.29 -15.43 -1.14
C GLU A 482 -21.00 -16.49 -0.29
N LEU A 483 -21.07 -16.24 1.01
CA LEU A 483 -21.86 -17.07 1.91
C LEU A 483 -23.37 -16.87 1.65
N PRO A 484 -24.19 -17.93 1.74
CA PRO A 484 -23.84 -19.27 2.20
C PRO A 484 -23.24 -20.20 1.12
N ALA A 485 -23.29 -19.85 -0.17
CA ALA A 485 -22.87 -20.74 -1.25
C ALA A 485 -21.40 -21.19 -1.14
N GLY A 486 -20.51 -20.26 -0.77
CA GLY A 486 -19.08 -20.52 -0.64
C GLY A 486 -18.61 -21.09 0.68
N TYR A 487 -19.47 -21.61 1.55
CA TYR A 487 -19.05 -22.14 2.86
C TYR A 487 -18.14 -23.38 2.74
N ASN A 488 -17.36 -23.66 3.79
CA ASN A 488 -16.51 -24.84 3.88
C ASN A 488 -17.24 -25.99 4.61
N PRO A 489 -17.77 -27.01 3.91
CA PRO A 489 -18.55 -28.08 4.55
C PRO A 489 -17.73 -29.02 5.44
N VAL A 490 -16.39 -28.97 5.34
CA VAL A 490 -15.51 -29.79 6.18
C VAL A 490 -15.47 -29.27 7.62
N VAL A 491 -15.63 -27.96 7.82
CA VAL A 491 -15.51 -27.31 9.13
C VAL A 491 -16.86 -26.78 9.64
N TYR A 492 -17.81 -26.54 8.73
CA TYR A 492 -19.09 -25.91 9.04
C TYR A 492 -20.26 -26.72 8.49
N ASP A 493 -21.37 -26.75 9.23
CA ASP A 493 -22.68 -27.17 8.75
C ASP A 493 -23.53 -25.94 8.40
N LEU A 494 -24.50 -26.10 7.51
CA LEU A 494 -25.46 -25.05 7.20
C LEU A 494 -26.69 -25.18 8.11
N VAL A 495 -26.85 -24.25 9.05
CA VAL A 495 -27.99 -24.22 9.99
C VAL A 495 -28.75 -22.91 9.78
N ASP A 496 -30.04 -23.00 9.46
CA ASP A 496 -30.89 -21.83 9.15
C ASP A 496 -30.32 -20.94 8.03
N GLY A 497 -29.68 -21.57 7.03
CA GLY A 497 -29.05 -20.86 5.91
C GLY A 497 -27.76 -20.11 6.26
N LYS A 498 -27.20 -20.32 7.46
CA LYS A 498 -25.93 -19.72 7.89
C LYS A 498 -24.90 -20.80 8.25
N PRO A 499 -23.62 -20.64 7.85
CA PRO A 499 -22.57 -21.54 8.29
C PRO A 499 -22.44 -21.50 9.82
N ARG A 500 -22.44 -22.67 10.44
CA ARG A 500 -22.17 -22.87 11.86
C ARG A 500 -21.08 -23.92 11.99
N ARG A 501 -20.02 -23.61 12.75
CA ARG A 501 -18.93 -24.55 12.97
C ARG A 501 -19.44 -25.88 13.53
N LYS A 502 -18.87 -26.96 13.01
CA LYS A 502 -19.08 -28.33 13.49
C LYS A 502 -18.73 -28.47 14.97
N SER A 503 -19.30 -29.47 15.61
CA SER A 503 -19.13 -29.67 17.05
C SER A 503 -17.72 -30.18 17.41
N LEU A 504 -17.30 -29.93 18.65
CA LEU A 504 -16.06 -30.54 19.18
C LEU A 504 -16.16 -32.07 19.27
N ASP A 505 -17.37 -32.63 19.34
CA ASP A 505 -17.56 -34.07 19.36
C ASP A 505 -17.29 -34.71 17.99
N GLU A 506 -17.69 -34.05 16.89
CA GLU A 506 -17.27 -34.44 15.54
C GLU A 506 -15.74 -34.34 15.37
N ALA A 507 -15.12 -33.28 15.90
CA ALA A 507 -13.66 -33.16 15.88
C ALA A 507 -12.97 -34.32 16.63
N LYS A 508 -13.47 -34.69 17.82
CA LYS A 508 -12.96 -35.84 18.59
C LYS A 508 -13.18 -37.16 17.88
N GLN A 509 -14.31 -37.34 17.18
CA GLN A 509 -14.57 -38.53 16.37
C GLN A 509 -13.55 -38.64 15.23
N LEU A 510 -13.35 -37.58 14.46
CA LEU A 510 -12.34 -37.55 13.39
C LEU A 510 -10.93 -37.81 13.94
N LEU A 511 -10.62 -37.28 15.14
CA LEU A 511 -9.35 -37.51 15.80
C LEU A 511 -9.16 -38.98 16.22
N ALA A 512 -10.21 -39.64 16.71
CA ALA A 512 -10.19 -41.07 17.01
C ALA A 512 -9.98 -41.90 15.73
N GLU A 513 -10.67 -41.56 14.63
CA GLU A 513 -10.50 -42.21 13.33
C GLU A 513 -9.10 -41.97 12.73
N ALA A 514 -8.48 -40.83 13.03
CA ALA A 514 -7.07 -40.54 12.70
C ALA A 514 -6.07 -41.39 13.51
N GLY A 515 -6.54 -42.17 14.49
CA GLY A 515 -5.72 -43.01 15.36
C GLY A 515 -5.26 -42.32 16.64
N TYR A 516 -5.90 -41.21 17.02
CA TYR A 516 -5.55 -40.42 18.21
C TYR A 516 -6.74 -40.22 19.18
N PRO A 517 -7.44 -41.27 19.63
CA PRO A 517 -8.56 -41.12 20.58
C PRO A 517 -8.11 -40.32 21.82
N ASP A 518 -8.92 -39.34 22.22
CA ASP A 518 -8.63 -38.41 23.32
C ASP A 518 -7.26 -37.69 23.22
N GLY A 519 -6.79 -37.45 21.98
CA GLY A 519 -5.50 -36.82 21.71
C GLY A 519 -4.30 -37.70 22.03
N ARG A 520 -4.46 -39.03 22.08
CA ARG A 520 -3.40 -39.99 22.38
C ARG A 520 -3.27 -41.04 21.30
N ASN A 521 -2.03 -41.39 20.94
CA ASN A 521 -1.77 -42.42 19.94
C ASN A 521 -2.41 -43.76 20.37
N ALA A 522 -3.30 -44.31 19.54
CA ALA A 522 -4.06 -45.52 19.87
C ALA A 522 -3.19 -46.77 20.13
N ARG A 523 -1.94 -46.79 19.62
CA ARG A 523 -1.01 -47.92 19.80
C ARG A 523 -0.11 -47.75 21.01
N THR A 524 0.40 -46.54 21.24
CA THR A 524 1.42 -46.29 22.28
C THR A 524 0.87 -45.63 23.54
N GLY A 525 -0.34 -45.08 23.48
CA GLY A 525 -0.95 -44.29 24.55
C GLY A 525 -0.28 -42.94 24.81
N GLN A 526 0.76 -42.58 24.07
CA GLN A 526 1.47 -41.31 24.25
C GLN A 526 0.61 -40.12 23.79
N PRO A 527 0.67 -38.96 24.49
CA PRO A 527 0.00 -37.75 24.04
C PRO A 527 0.48 -37.29 22.66
N LEU A 528 -0.45 -36.85 21.81
CA LEU A 528 -0.13 -36.16 20.58
C LEU A 528 0.30 -34.73 20.90
N VAL A 529 1.56 -34.41 20.55
CA VAL A 529 2.12 -33.07 20.62
C VAL A 529 2.26 -32.53 19.21
N LEU A 530 1.55 -31.44 18.91
CA LEU A 530 1.70 -30.68 17.68
C LEU A 530 2.55 -29.44 17.94
N TYR A 531 3.36 -29.07 16.96
CA TYR A 531 4.31 -27.99 17.07
C TYR A 531 3.93 -26.83 16.16
N TYR A 532 3.76 -25.67 16.78
CA TYR A 532 3.54 -24.41 16.08
C TYR A 532 4.84 -23.63 16.00
N ASP A 533 5.36 -23.44 14.80
CA ASP A 533 6.57 -22.67 14.52
C ASP A 533 6.18 -21.21 14.26
N ALA A 534 6.56 -20.32 15.19
CA ALA A 534 6.14 -18.91 15.16
C ALA A 534 7.20 -18.01 14.53
N MET A 535 6.73 -17.04 13.73
CA MET A 535 7.57 -16.05 13.03
C MET A 535 8.13 -14.93 13.92
N SER A 536 7.66 -14.82 15.17
CA SER A 536 8.12 -13.83 16.14
C SER A 536 8.49 -14.46 17.49
N GLY A 537 9.57 -13.94 18.07
CA GLY A 537 10.20 -14.45 19.28
C GLY A 537 9.75 -13.74 20.55
N ALA A 538 8.67 -14.19 21.18
CA ALA A 538 8.44 -14.04 22.62
C ALA A 538 7.28 -14.94 23.06
N GLY A 539 7.55 -15.90 23.94
CA GLY A 539 6.57 -16.89 24.42
C GLY A 539 5.40 -16.33 25.25
N GLY A 540 5.29 -15.01 25.40
CA GLY A 540 4.21 -14.32 26.11
C GLY A 540 3.10 -13.76 25.20
N ASN A 541 3.03 -14.18 23.93
CA ASN A 541 1.94 -13.77 23.04
C ASN A 541 0.62 -14.45 23.48
N PRO A 542 -0.44 -13.70 23.86
CA PRO A 542 -1.73 -14.28 24.27
C PRO A 542 -2.37 -15.19 23.21
N GLN A 543 -2.04 -14.98 21.93
CA GLN A 543 -2.46 -15.85 20.83
C GLN A 543 -1.96 -17.29 21.04
N PHE A 544 -0.74 -17.48 21.54
CA PHE A 544 -0.16 -18.81 21.74
C PHE A 544 -0.89 -19.58 22.84
N ASP A 545 -1.23 -18.92 23.94
CA ASP A 545 -2.02 -19.54 25.01
C ASP A 545 -3.44 -19.86 24.57
N TRP A 546 -4.04 -18.97 23.78
CA TRP A 546 -5.34 -19.22 23.18
C TRP A 546 -5.29 -20.44 22.25
N MET A 547 -4.32 -20.52 21.34
CA MET A 547 -4.14 -21.67 20.44
C MET A 547 -3.97 -22.99 21.21
N ARG A 548 -3.18 -22.98 22.30
CA ARG A 548 -3.02 -24.14 23.20
C ARG A 548 -4.35 -24.56 23.79
N ARG A 549 -5.17 -23.61 24.24
CA ARG A 549 -6.52 -23.89 24.78
C ARG A 549 -7.45 -24.46 23.72
N GLN A 550 -7.39 -23.99 22.47
CA GLN A 550 -8.21 -24.53 21.38
C GLN A 550 -7.93 -26.03 21.16
N LEU A 551 -6.65 -26.43 21.04
CA LEU A 551 -6.30 -27.83 20.83
C LEU A 551 -6.49 -28.71 22.08
N ALA A 552 -6.34 -28.13 23.28
CA ALA A 552 -6.64 -28.83 24.52
C ALA A 552 -8.11 -29.26 24.64
N LYS A 553 -9.07 -28.57 23.98
CA LYS A 553 -10.49 -28.95 23.93
C LYS A 553 -10.72 -30.35 23.32
N ILE A 554 -9.79 -30.82 22.49
CA ILE A 554 -9.80 -32.15 21.87
C ILE A 554 -8.65 -33.05 22.36
N GLY A 555 -8.01 -32.69 23.49
CA GLY A 555 -6.97 -33.50 24.14
C GLY A 555 -5.58 -33.40 23.51
N ILE A 556 -5.37 -32.56 22.50
CA ILE A 556 -4.07 -32.38 21.84
C ILE A 556 -3.23 -31.34 22.57
N GLN A 557 -1.94 -31.61 22.74
CA GLN A 557 -0.97 -30.65 23.28
C GLN A 557 -0.33 -29.85 22.14
N MET A 558 -0.20 -28.54 22.33
CA MET A 558 0.52 -27.68 21.38
C MET A 558 1.77 -27.09 22.02
N ASP A 559 2.92 -27.35 21.40
CA ASP A 559 4.19 -26.73 21.77
C ASP A 559 4.53 -25.62 20.77
N VAL A 560 4.96 -24.46 21.27
CA VAL A 560 5.23 -23.27 20.45
C VAL A 560 6.72 -23.05 20.35
N ARG A 561 7.23 -23.16 19.14
CA ARG A 561 8.63 -22.99 18.78
C ARG A 561 8.85 -21.61 18.18
N SER A 562 8.99 -20.61 19.02
CA SER A 562 9.25 -19.25 18.56
C SER A 562 10.69 -19.07 18.08
N THR A 563 10.86 -18.43 16.93
CA THR A 563 12.17 -18.05 16.36
C THR A 563 12.14 -16.60 15.86
N ASP A 564 13.31 -16.00 15.64
CA ASP A 564 13.38 -14.75 14.88
C ASP A 564 12.98 -14.98 13.42
N TYR A 565 12.59 -13.90 12.72
CA TYR A 565 12.04 -13.99 11.37
C TYR A 565 13.00 -14.63 10.37
N ASN A 566 14.31 -14.33 10.43
CA ASN A 566 15.28 -14.89 9.48
C ASN A 566 15.46 -16.39 9.70
N ARG A 567 15.50 -16.83 10.95
CA ARG A 567 15.54 -18.25 11.30
C ARG A 567 14.23 -18.97 10.97
N PHE A 568 13.09 -18.31 11.12
CA PHE A 568 11.80 -18.83 10.70
C PHE A 568 11.76 -19.03 9.17
N GLN A 569 12.20 -18.04 8.39
CA GLN A 569 12.34 -18.15 6.94
C GLN A 569 13.26 -19.31 6.53
N ASP A 570 14.38 -19.51 7.22
CA ASP A 570 15.28 -20.66 6.99
C ASP A 570 14.59 -22.00 7.32
N LYS A 571 13.85 -22.11 8.42
CA LYS A 571 13.04 -23.30 8.74
C LYS A 571 12.03 -23.62 7.64
N MET A 572 11.35 -22.60 7.11
CA MET A 572 10.37 -22.79 6.03
C MET A 572 11.03 -23.29 4.75
N ARG A 573 12.18 -22.71 4.36
CA ARG A 573 12.96 -23.16 3.19
C ARG A 573 13.45 -24.61 3.33
N ARG A 574 13.73 -25.05 4.54
CA ARG A 574 14.14 -26.44 4.84
C ARG A 574 12.98 -27.40 5.08
N GLY A 575 11.74 -26.90 5.15
CA GLY A 575 10.57 -27.73 5.47
C GLY A 575 10.56 -28.25 6.91
N ALA A 576 11.21 -27.54 7.84
CA ALA A 576 11.34 -27.98 9.23
C ALA A 576 10.19 -27.50 10.15
N ALA A 577 9.31 -26.62 9.64
CA ALA A 577 8.12 -26.19 10.37
C ALA A 577 7.00 -27.24 10.27
N GLN A 578 6.25 -27.46 11.34
CA GLN A 578 5.11 -28.40 11.32
C GLN A 578 3.78 -27.68 11.04
N ILE A 579 3.39 -26.77 11.95
CA ILE A 579 2.24 -25.87 11.79
C ILE A 579 2.77 -24.43 11.86
N PHE A 580 2.31 -23.55 10.98
CA PHE A 580 2.77 -22.16 10.92
C PHE A 580 1.65 -21.23 10.45
N LEU A 581 1.67 -19.97 10.90
CA LEU A 581 0.81 -18.92 10.34
C LEU A 581 1.55 -18.22 9.18
N TRP A 582 0.86 -17.98 8.08
CA TRP A 582 1.40 -17.29 6.91
C TRP A 582 0.35 -16.37 6.31
N GLY A 583 0.80 -15.39 5.53
CA GLY A 583 -0.09 -14.45 4.83
C GLY A 583 0.37 -14.19 3.41
N TRP A 584 -0.59 -13.86 2.54
CA TRP A 584 -0.35 -13.49 1.15
C TRP A 584 -1.17 -12.26 0.79
N ASN A 585 -0.53 -11.27 0.17
CA ASN A 585 -1.20 -10.11 -0.41
C ASN A 585 -1.18 -10.26 -1.93
N ALA A 586 -2.32 -10.09 -2.59
CA ALA A 586 -2.36 -10.21 -4.04
C ALA A 586 -1.58 -9.08 -4.72
N ASP A 587 -0.76 -9.48 -5.69
CA ASP A 587 -0.16 -8.56 -6.64
C ASP A 587 -1.21 -8.07 -7.66
N TYR A 588 -2.11 -8.97 -8.06
CA TYR A 588 -3.21 -8.72 -8.99
C TYR A 588 -4.41 -9.62 -8.65
N PRO A 589 -5.65 -9.21 -9.00
CA PRO A 589 -6.87 -9.83 -8.50
C PRO A 589 -7.28 -11.08 -9.30
N ASP A 590 -6.36 -12.03 -9.46
CA ASP A 590 -6.57 -13.31 -10.16
C ASP A 590 -6.53 -14.49 -9.17
N ALA A 591 -7.40 -15.48 -9.35
CA ALA A 591 -7.42 -16.68 -8.52
C ALA A 591 -6.12 -17.50 -8.62
N GLU A 592 -5.44 -17.45 -9.77
CA GLU A 592 -4.13 -18.05 -9.97
C GLU A 592 -3.14 -17.54 -8.91
N ASN A 593 -3.16 -16.25 -8.57
CA ASN A 593 -2.27 -15.64 -7.57
C ASN A 593 -2.55 -16.10 -6.13
N PHE A 594 -3.59 -16.89 -5.88
CA PHE A 594 -3.83 -17.56 -4.58
C PHE A 594 -3.68 -19.07 -4.67
N LEU A 595 -4.13 -19.67 -5.77
CA LEU A 595 -4.08 -21.12 -5.97
C LEU A 595 -2.66 -21.61 -6.29
N PHE A 596 -1.78 -20.76 -6.81
CA PHE A 596 -0.38 -21.13 -7.06
C PHE A 596 0.39 -21.43 -5.75
N LEU A 597 -0.08 -20.90 -4.61
CA LEU A 597 0.44 -21.19 -3.26
C LEU A 597 0.14 -22.63 -2.80
N LEU A 598 -0.71 -23.34 -3.54
CA LEU A 598 -1.08 -24.74 -3.32
C LEU A 598 -0.66 -25.60 -4.52
N TYR A 599 -0.01 -25.03 -5.53
CA TYR A 599 0.48 -25.77 -6.69
C TYR A 599 1.76 -26.53 -6.33
N GLY A 600 1.78 -27.84 -6.60
CA GLY A 600 2.88 -28.74 -6.21
C GLY A 600 4.26 -28.28 -6.69
N PRO A 601 4.43 -27.97 -7.99
CA PRO A 601 5.68 -27.43 -8.54
C PRO A 601 6.12 -26.06 -8.02
N ASN A 602 5.28 -25.38 -7.24
CA ASN A 602 5.68 -24.18 -6.50
C ASN A 602 6.14 -24.48 -5.07
N SER A 603 6.41 -25.75 -4.74
CA SER A 603 6.88 -26.18 -3.41
C SER A 603 8.07 -25.34 -2.95
N LYS A 604 7.97 -24.81 -1.72
CA LYS A 604 9.03 -24.01 -1.12
C LYS A 604 10.33 -24.78 -0.90
N VAL A 605 10.24 -26.06 -0.53
CA VAL A 605 11.42 -26.91 -0.26
C VAL A 605 12.03 -27.48 -1.53
N LYS A 606 11.19 -28.03 -2.42
CA LYS A 606 11.67 -28.76 -3.59
C LYS A 606 12.13 -27.82 -4.71
N ASP A 607 11.34 -26.77 -4.96
CA ASP A 607 11.48 -25.94 -6.15
C ASP A 607 11.78 -24.46 -5.81
N GLY A 608 11.84 -24.13 -4.51
CA GLY A 608 12.12 -22.76 -4.03
C GLY A 608 10.95 -21.79 -4.22
N GLY A 609 9.74 -22.28 -4.48
CA GLY A 609 8.56 -21.46 -4.74
C GLY A 609 7.81 -20.96 -3.49
N GLU A 610 6.60 -20.46 -3.70
CA GLU A 610 5.78 -19.83 -2.64
C GLU A 610 4.73 -20.73 -1.99
N ASN A 611 4.63 -22.00 -2.40
CA ASN A 611 3.84 -23.00 -1.68
C ASN A 611 4.54 -23.39 -0.36
N ALA A 612 4.28 -22.58 0.67
CA ALA A 612 4.87 -22.72 2.00
C ALA A 612 4.44 -24.01 2.73
N ALA A 613 3.27 -24.55 2.40
CA ALA A 613 2.78 -25.82 2.94
C ALA A 613 3.41 -27.03 2.26
N ASN A 614 4.13 -26.86 1.13
CA ASN A 614 4.62 -27.95 0.29
C ASN A 614 3.51 -28.92 -0.19
N TYR A 615 2.26 -28.44 -0.24
CA TYR A 615 1.12 -29.25 -0.66
C TYR A 615 1.32 -29.74 -2.10
N SER A 616 0.96 -30.99 -2.37
CA SER A 616 0.96 -31.54 -3.72
C SER A 616 -0.15 -32.57 -3.85
N ASN A 617 -0.98 -32.37 -4.87
CA ASN A 617 -2.06 -33.26 -5.26
C ASN A 617 -2.14 -33.28 -6.80
N PRO A 618 -1.98 -34.46 -7.45
CA PRO A 618 -1.97 -34.54 -8.92
C PRO A 618 -3.24 -34.03 -9.60
N GLU A 619 -4.41 -34.16 -8.97
CA GLU A 619 -5.66 -33.64 -9.51
C GLU A 619 -5.68 -32.11 -9.43
N PHE A 620 -5.29 -31.54 -8.28
CA PHE A 620 -5.15 -30.09 -8.12
C PHE A 620 -4.15 -29.52 -9.13
N ASP A 621 -2.97 -30.13 -9.23
CA ASP A 621 -1.90 -29.71 -10.13
C ASP A 621 -2.37 -29.72 -11.60
N ARG A 622 -3.09 -30.77 -12.01
CA ARG A 622 -3.67 -30.87 -13.36
C ARG A 622 -4.74 -29.80 -13.63
N LEU A 623 -5.58 -29.47 -12.64
CA LEU A 623 -6.60 -28.43 -12.78
C LEU A 623 -5.97 -27.03 -12.80
N PHE A 624 -4.94 -26.81 -11.99
CA PHE A 624 -4.18 -25.57 -11.96
C PHE A 624 -3.50 -25.30 -13.32
N GLU A 625 -2.87 -26.33 -13.90
CA GLU A 625 -2.24 -26.25 -15.23
C GLU A 625 -3.22 -25.91 -16.35
N GLN A 626 -4.49 -26.31 -16.25
CA GLN A 626 -5.54 -25.87 -17.19
C GLN A 626 -5.98 -24.44 -16.89
N MET A 627 -6.27 -24.16 -15.62
CA MET A 627 -6.85 -22.89 -15.17
C MET A 627 -5.94 -21.70 -15.43
N LYS A 628 -4.62 -21.84 -15.26
CA LYS A 628 -3.66 -20.75 -15.43
C LYS A 628 -3.68 -20.14 -16.84
N PHE A 629 -4.11 -20.90 -17.85
CA PHE A 629 -4.22 -20.45 -19.25
C PHE A 629 -5.57 -19.82 -19.59
N LEU A 630 -6.52 -19.76 -18.66
CA LEU A 630 -7.84 -19.20 -18.89
C LEU A 630 -7.90 -17.73 -18.50
N ASP A 631 -8.58 -16.95 -19.33
CA ASP A 631 -9.06 -15.63 -18.95
C ASP A 631 -10.17 -15.73 -17.89
N ASP A 632 -10.43 -14.61 -17.23
CA ASP A 632 -11.50 -14.51 -16.25
C ASP A 632 -12.86 -14.71 -16.90
N GLY A 633 -13.59 -15.70 -16.40
CA GLY A 633 -14.88 -16.10 -16.95
C GLY A 633 -15.46 -17.34 -16.27
N PRO A 634 -16.62 -17.83 -16.74
CA PRO A 634 -17.33 -18.95 -16.12
C PRO A 634 -16.52 -20.25 -16.06
N GLU A 635 -15.73 -20.54 -17.10
CA GLU A 635 -14.90 -21.75 -17.16
C GLU A 635 -13.80 -21.74 -16.09
N LYS A 636 -13.07 -20.63 -15.97
CA LYS A 636 -12.06 -20.43 -14.93
C LYS A 636 -12.69 -20.52 -13.54
N ALA A 637 -13.83 -19.86 -13.33
CA ALA A 637 -14.56 -19.92 -12.06
C ALA A 637 -14.97 -21.35 -11.66
N ALA A 638 -15.38 -22.18 -12.64
CA ALA A 638 -15.71 -23.58 -12.40
C ALA A 638 -14.47 -24.42 -12.00
N LEU A 639 -13.33 -24.22 -12.66
CA LEU A 639 -12.07 -24.89 -12.29
C LEU A 639 -11.59 -24.45 -10.90
N VAL A 640 -11.69 -23.15 -10.59
CA VAL A 640 -11.40 -22.60 -9.26
C VAL A 640 -12.28 -23.26 -8.20
N GLY A 641 -13.59 -23.37 -8.42
CA GLY A 641 -14.50 -24.06 -7.50
C GLY A 641 -14.06 -25.50 -7.19
N ARG A 642 -13.73 -26.28 -8.21
CA ARG A 642 -13.23 -27.66 -8.05
C ARG A 642 -11.92 -27.74 -7.27
N MET A 643 -10.97 -26.84 -7.55
CA MET A 643 -9.72 -26.77 -6.83
C MET A 643 -9.92 -26.41 -5.36
N VAL A 644 -10.83 -25.46 -5.07
CA VAL A 644 -11.23 -25.06 -3.71
C VAL A 644 -11.85 -26.25 -2.96
N GLU A 645 -12.69 -27.05 -3.60
CA GLU A 645 -13.26 -28.27 -3.00
C GLU A 645 -12.18 -29.31 -2.64
N ILE A 646 -11.21 -29.54 -3.53
CA ILE A 646 -10.08 -30.46 -3.28
C ILE A 646 -9.30 -30.02 -2.04
N VAL A 647 -8.94 -28.74 -1.94
CA VAL A 647 -8.12 -28.27 -0.82
C VAL A 647 -8.93 -28.13 0.47
N ARG A 648 -10.25 -27.88 0.40
CA ARG A 648 -11.12 -28.00 1.58
C ARG A 648 -11.09 -29.43 2.13
N ARG A 649 -11.32 -30.42 1.26
CA ARG A 649 -11.30 -31.85 1.62
C ARG A 649 -9.94 -32.26 2.18
N ASP A 650 -8.86 -31.93 1.48
CA ASP A 650 -7.52 -32.33 1.87
C ASP A 650 -7.00 -31.54 3.09
N SER A 651 -7.56 -30.36 3.34
CA SER A 651 -7.25 -29.43 4.43
C SER A 651 -5.74 -29.16 4.60
N PRO A 652 -4.97 -28.78 3.55
CA PRO A 652 -3.57 -28.44 3.72
C PRO A 652 -3.39 -27.16 4.56
N TRP A 653 -4.42 -26.33 4.64
CA TRP A 653 -4.51 -25.15 5.49
C TRP A 653 -5.75 -25.23 6.39
N MET A 654 -5.66 -24.61 7.57
CA MET A 654 -6.80 -23.94 8.17
C MET A 654 -6.91 -22.56 7.49
N PHE A 655 -8.01 -22.30 6.80
CA PHE A 655 -8.12 -21.15 5.88
C PHE A 655 -8.03 -19.78 6.55
N GLY A 656 -8.20 -19.68 7.87
CA GLY A 656 -7.93 -18.47 8.61
C GLY A 656 -8.92 -17.35 8.32
N TYR A 657 -8.42 -16.21 7.84
CA TYR A 657 -9.21 -15.00 7.65
C TYR A 657 -8.69 -14.12 6.51
N PHE A 658 -9.57 -13.24 6.02
CA PHE A 658 -9.28 -12.16 5.10
C PHE A 658 -9.37 -10.84 5.88
N PRO A 659 -8.29 -10.06 6.02
CA PRO A 659 -8.31 -8.83 6.79
C PRO A 659 -9.14 -7.74 6.10
N LEU A 660 -9.71 -6.83 6.90
CA LEU A 660 -10.33 -5.62 6.36
C LEU A 660 -9.29 -4.52 6.17
N SER A 661 -9.42 -3.75 5.09
CA SER A 661 -8.80 -2.45 4.91
C SER A 661 -9.82 -1.36 5.25
N GLY A 662 -9.42 -0.35 6.03
CA GLY A 662 -10.28 0.76 6.41
C GLY A 662 -9.77 2.11 5.92
N GLY A 663 -10.62 2.93 5.32
CA GLY A 663 -10.30 4.34 5.09
C GLY A 663 -10.60 5.18 6.33
N ALA A 664 -9.83 6.25 6.54
CA ALA A 664 -10.17 7.31 7.50
C ALA A 664 -10.18 8.64 6.76
N TYR A 665 -11.37 9.23 6.63
CA TYR A 665 -11.56 10.44 5.83
C TYR A 665 -12.32 11.49 6.63
N GLN A 666 -11.90 12.74 6.50
CA GLN A 666 -12.66 13.87 7.00
C GLN A 666 -13.98 14.04 6.25
N GLN A 667 -14.98 14.65 6.90
CA GLN A 667 -16.33 14.84 6.33
C GLN A 667 -16.36 15.65 5.01
N TRP A 668 -15.31 16.45 4.75
CA TRP A 668 -15.18 17.24 3.53
C TRP A 668 -14.42 16.52 2.41
N VAL A 669 -13.95 15.28 2.63
CA VAL A 669 -13.33 14.45 1.60
C VAL A 669 -14.42 13.66 0.89
N GLY A 670 -14.61 13.94 -0.40
CA GLY A 670 -15.56 13.25 -1.25
C GLY A 670 -14.91 12.16 -2.10
N ASN A 671 -15.75 11.27 -2.65
CA ASN A 671 -15.39 10.21 -3.59
C ASN A 671 -14.41 9.16 -3.02
N ALA A 672 -14.29 9.07 -1.70
CA ALA A 672 -13.34 8.19 -1.05
C ALA A 672 -13.88 6.76 -0.89
N LYS A 673 -13.34 5.82 -1.67
CA LYS A 673 -13.54 4.38 -1.51
C LYS A 673 -12.21 3.68 -1.19
N PRO A 674 -12.09 2.95 -0.06
CA PRO A 674 -10.85 2.28 0.33
C PRO A 674 -10.53 1.13 -0.64
N THR A 675 -9.24 0.96 -0.94
CA THR A 675 -8.73 -0.05 -1.87
C THR A 675 -7.21 -0.16 -1.74
N GLN A 676 -6.69 -1.39 -1.84
CA GLN A 676 -5.26 -1.70 -1.93
C GLN A 676 -4.81 -2.10 -3.35
N MET A 677 -5.77 -2.37 -4.23
CA MET A 677 -5.51 -2.82 -5.61
C MET A 677 -5.48 -1.64 -6.60
N VAL A 678 -6.47 -0.75 -6.54
CA VAL A 678 -6.43 0.53 -7.27
C VAL A 678 -5.49 1.48 -6.51
N ARG A 679 -4.34 1.83 -7.12
CA ARG A 679 -3.25 2.61 -6.49
C ARG A 679 -3.09 4.03 -7.06
N ASN A 680 -3.96 4.45 -7.97
CA ASN A 680 -4.02 5.81 -8.51
C ASN A 680 -5.21 6.58 -7.93
N THR A 681 -5.54 6.36 -6.66
CA THR A 681 -6.82 6.83 -6.07
C THR A 681 -6.92 8.35 -5.95
N LEU A 682 -5.78 9.05 -5.81
CA LEU A 682 -5.74 10.49 -5.54
C LEU A 682 -6.39 11.36 -6.62
N GLN A 683 -6.47 10.89 -7.86
CA GLN A 683 -7.15 11.66 -8.91
C GLN A 683 -8.67 11.68 -8.75
N TYR A 684 -9.24 10.67 -8.08
CA TYR A 684 -10.70 10.49 -7.94
C TYR A 684 -11.25 11.23 -6.72
N LEU A 685 -10.39 11.54 -5.73
CA LEU A 685 -10.78 12.25 -4.52
C LEU A 685 -11.06 13.73 -4.80
N LYS A 686 -11.97 14.31 -4.02
CA LYS A 686 -12.25 15.74 -3.98
C LYS A 686 -12.28 16.24 -2.54
N ILE A 687 -12.11 17.54 -2.37
CA ILE A 687 -12.20 18.20 -1.06
C ILE A 687 -13.17 19.38 -1.13
N ASP A 688 -13.83 19.68 -0.02
CA ASP A 688 -14.57 20.93 0.22
C ASP A 688 -13.78 21.83 1.18
N PRO A 689 -12.96 22.77 0.66
CA PRO A 689 -12.14 23.63 1.50
C PRO A 689 -12.97 24.57 2.39
N ALA A 690 -14.16 24.99 1.95
CA ALA A 690 -15.01 25.88 2.71
C ALA A 690 -15.60 25.17 3.94
N LEU A 691 -16.02 23.91 3.78
CA LEU A 691 -16.42 23.07 4.91
C LEU A 691 -15.25 22.80 5.85
N ARG A 692 -14.06 22.51 5.32
CA ARG A 692 -12.84 22.28 6.11
C ARG A 692 -12.52 23.45 7.03
N VAL A 693 -12.38 24.66 6.49
CA VAL A 693 -12.04 25.86 7.27
C VAL A 693 -13.05 26.08 8.39
N ARG A 694 -14.35 26.05 8.05
CA ARG A 694 -15.44 26.21 9.01
C ARG A 694 -15.39 25.20 10.16
N LYS A 695 -15.10 23.93 9.86
CA LYS A 695 -15.05 22.86 10.87
C LYS A 695 -13.80 22.92 11.72
N ILE A 696 -12.64 23.21 11.14
CA ILE A 696 -11.41 23.44 11.90
C ILE A 696 -11.57 24.61 12.89
N ASP A 697 -12.21 25.70 12.47
CA ASP A 697 -12.52 26.85 13.33
C ASP A 697 -13.55 26.54 14.42
N GLU A 698 -14.42 25.55 14.21
CA GLU A 698 -15.38 25.05 15.20
C GLU A 698 -14.68 24.21 16.27
N TRP A 699 -13.83 23.27 15.83
CA TRP A 699 -13.18 22.28 16.70
C TRP A 699 -12.00 22.83 17.50
N ASN A 700 -11.27 23.81 16.95
CA ASN A 700 -10.02 24.31 17.54
C ASN A 700 -10.16 25.68 18.23
N ARG A 701 -11.36 26.03 18.73
CA ARG A 701 -11.58 27.29 19.44
C ARG A 701 -10.81 27.33 20.76
N PRO A 702 -9.91 28.31 20.97
CA PRO A 702 -9.16 28.42 22.22
C PRO A 702 -10.08 28.77 23.40
N VAL A 703 -9.92 28.04 24.51
CA VAL A 703 -10.65 28.31 25.76
C VAL A 703 -9.82 29.24 26.64
N TRP A 704 -10.13 30.54 26.61
CA TRP A 704 -9.32 31.58 27.26
C TRP A 704 -9.61 31.83 28.74
N TRP A 705 -10.79 31.46 29.22
CA TRP A 705 -11.21 31.82 30.58
C TRP A 705 -10.25 31.34 31.70
N PRO A 706 -9.59 30.16 31.63
CA PRO A 706 -8.66 29.74 32.68
C PRO A 706 -7.44 30.64 32.75
N VAL A 707 -6.95 31.13 31.60
CA VAL A 707 -5.84 32.08 31.52
C VAL A 707 -6.25 33.41 32.14
N LEU A 708 -7.45 33.91 31.81
CA LEU A 708 -7.99 35.13 32.40
C LEU A 708 -8.15 35.00 33.92
N LEU A 709 -8.60 33.84 34.40
CA LEU A 709 -8.71 33.56 35.85
C LEU A 709 -7.32 33.54 36.52
N LEU A 710 -6.33 32.91 35.90
CA LEU A 710 -4.94 32.90 36.37
C LEU A 710 -4.35 34.31 36.47
N VAL A 711 -4.56 35.13 35.44
CA VAL A 711 -4.13 36.53 35.43
C VAL A 711 -4.83 37.32 36.54
N ALA A 712 -6.13 37.11 36.75
CA ALA A 712 -6.88 37.75 37.83
C ALA A 712 -6.36 37.33 39.22
N LEU A 713 -6.08 36.04 39.43
CA LEU A 713 -5.52 35.52 40.68
C LEU A 713 -4.12 36.08 40.95
N LEU A 714 -3.26 36.18 39.93
CA LEU A 714 -1.95 36.80 40.05
C LEU A 714 -2.06 38.30 40.38
N ALA A 715 -2.98 39.02 39.74
CA ALA A 715 -3.24 40.42 40.05
C ALA A 715 -3.71 40.60 41.50
N LEU A 716 -4.61 39.73 41.99
CA LEU A 716 -5.08 39.72 43.38
C LEU A 716 -3.97 39.38 44.38
N ALA A 717 -3.03 38.50 44.02
CA ALA A 717 -1.88 38.18 44.88
C ALA A 717 -0.87 39.33 44.97
N ILE A 718 -0.67 40.07 43.88
CA ILE A 718 0.29 41.19 43.81
C ILE A 718 -0.31 42.48 44.40
N TRP A 719 -1.63 42.66 44.33
CA TRP A 719 -2.33 43.87 44.75
C TRP A 719 -2.04 44.30 46.21
N PRO A 720 -2.10 43.42 47.23
CA PRO A 720 -1.77 43.77 48.61
C PRO A 720 -0.35 44.32 48.75
N SER A 721 0.62 43.71 48.07
CA SER A 721 2.02 44.15 48.08
C SER A 721 2.19 45.54 47.48
N LEU A 722 1.48 45.85 46.38
CA LEU A 722 1.47 47.18 45.77
C LEU A 722 0.79 48.24 46.67
N VAL A 723 -0.30 47.87 47.34
CA VAL A 723 -0.99 48.75 48.31
C VAL A 723 -0.10 49.02 49.51
N ALA A 724 0.58 48.00 50.05
CA ALA A 724 1.52 48.15 51.16
C ALA A 724 2.70 49.06 50.80
N LEU A 725 3.30 48.88 49.61
CA LEU A 725 4.36 49.74 49.09
C LEU A 725 3.91 51.21 48.98
N ARG A 726 2.74 51.46 48.38
CA ARG A 726 2.17 52.83 48.27
C ARG A 726 1.84 53.45 49.63
N ARG A 727 1.35 52.66 50.59
CA ARG A 727 1.13 53.14 51.96
C ARG A 727 2.44 53.55 52.63
N ARG A 728 3.50 52.75 52.45
CA ARG A 728 4.84 53.03 52.98
C ARG A 728 5.44 54.30 52.39
N GLU A 729 5.35 54.48 51.06
CA GLU A 729 5.79 55.71 50.38
C GLU A 729 5.04 56.96 50.87
N ARG A 730 3.73 56.85 51.14
CA ARG A 730 2.92 57.95 51.69
C ARG A 730 3.24 58.26 53.15
N GLN A 731 3.57 57.25 53.96
CA GLN A 731 4.02 57.46 55.35
C GLN A 731 5.37 58.18 55.40
N THR A 732 6.31 57.83 54.52
CA THR A 732 7.59 58.55 54.41
C THR A 732 7.36 60.01 54.01
N ALA A 733 6.44 60.28 53.07
CA ALA A 733 6.10 61.66 52.67
C ALA A 733 5.45 62.50 53.80
N LEU A 734 4.62 61.88 54.66
CA LEU A 734 4.02 62.54 55.82
C LEU A 734 5.03 62.79 56.95
N GLN A 735 6.00 61.90 57.17
CA GLN A 735 7.08 62.12 58.14
C GLN A 735 8.02 63.25 57.72
N THR A 736 8.33 63.40 56.43
CA THR A 736 9.12 64.53 55.94
C THR A 736 8.36 65.86 56.06
N ALA A 737 7.03 65.85 55.92
CA ALA A 737 6.20 67.04 56.13
C ALA A 737 6.12 67.41 57.62
N ALA A 738 5.87 66.45 58.51
CA ALA A 738 5.83 66.67 59.96
C ALA A 738 7.18 67.15 60.54
N ALA A 739 8.31 66.61 60.06
CA ALA A 739 9.65 67.05 60.45
C ALA A 739 9.97 68.50 60.00
N SER A 740 9.28 69.02 58.98
CA SER A 740 9.43 70.42 58.55
C SER A 740 8.54 71.41 59.33
N GLU A 741 7.47 70.93 59.97
CA GLU A 741 6.66 71.72 60.91
C GLU A 741 7.27 71.78 62.32
N GLU A 742 7.92 70.72 62.80
CA GLU A 742 8.64 70.72 64.10
C GLU A 742 9.91 71.58 64.08
N SER A 743 10.52 71.82 62.91
CA SER A 743 11.63 72.76 62.74
C SER A 743 11.20 74.24 62.68
N ARG A 744 9.89 74.53 62.74
CA ARG A 744 9.31 75.88 62.68
C ARG A 744 8.67 76.35 63.99
N LYS A 745 8.72 75.54 65.05
CA LYS A 745 8.45 75.94 66.44
C LYS A 745 9.76 75.93 67.21
#